data_AF-A0A1I5H771-F1
#
_entry.id   AF-A0A1I5H771-F1
#
_cell.length_a   1.000
_cell.length_b   1.000
_cell.length_c   1.000
_cell.angle_alpha   90.00
_cell.angle_beta   90.00
_cell.angle_gamma   90.00
#
_symmetry.space_group_name_H-M   'P 1'
#
loop_
_entity.id
_entity.type
_entity.pdbx_description
1 polymer ?
#
loop_
_entity_poly.entity_id
_entity_poly.type
_entity_poly.pdbx_seq_one_letter_code
_entity_poly.pdbx_strand_id
1 'polypeptide(L)'
;MKTHVLLLLCLLLTGRIAAQKTVFIPSEFSSAPLNTWSYSKSYQSANFVVFWGNVVGTSPATYSDPNLRFNPQSVCDTLEKIYTKFVTELAFCSDVATKNLGKYKIIIVMNDTWGSGGPSGWAFGGTYGNTIGAMWVHPNATRDGAVISHELTHALQGMISIQENTVGGGYVGWEPAGFFWEAHANYMRTQMYPRFAGDDLPRWMGTQSFHLSSTRHHYGTFKWLYTIQDAEGINMVNRLWKESLANEHPLITYRRLKGWNQSQLNDFLYNYAKKEVTYDYTSNNFGSIMRAAREALKTSEPHYVWRLYTLLTQISASTGRYVVPDAFAPQDYGYNIIPLYPTCSSRTVTVKFKGHTEVNSTAGWRYGFVATNANGTVSRYGALSSANESQISFQMNSNETGLYLVVMGAPTTHTSYVWEPGWPKIKRYPYELRIANALPEGYQPDYRAAYKTNGHTHSNGGGWVSNTATVAATAYVGPKAIVRGSSNVSGNARIEGTAWVENATVQNNVVITGNANVWGGTYSGSANISENAILNNCTVSGTAIIKGNAMEWGVSFGAGVTVGGDAEIGSCSTAGVYLQVPHTNNGRTECDGQSATHTSNADVNAGYTQFTDTQMAFSGSVACTALAAAHASVTALKDVVVYPNPVRGQLNISMRNFSPDEDVLISLYNSAGIIVLNRKIKATPNLTLDAVAEKLQPGVYILKVSGRKEFVKKIVVSK
;
A
#
# COMPACT_ATOMS: atom_id res chain seq x y z
N MET A 1 -3.11 69.43 -15.66
CA MET A 1 -2.29 68.20 -15.41
C MET A 1 -2.69 67.41 -14.16
N LYS A 2 -3.04 68.04 -13.02
CA LYS A 2 -3.38 67.29 -11.79
C LYS A 2 -4.71 66.50 -11.84
N THR A 3 -5.68 66.93 -12.65
CA THR A 3 -7.00 66.29 -12.76
C THR A 3 -7.00 65.05 -13.67
N HIS A 4 -6.08 64.96 -14.64
CA HIS A 4 -5.98 63.80 -15.55
C HIS A 4 -5.13 62.67 -14.99
N VAL A 5 -4.20 62.97 -14.07
CA VAL A 5 -3.42 61.94 -13.35
C VAL A 5 -4.28 61.23 -12.30
N LEU A 6 -5.27 61.91 -11.69
CA LEU A 6 -6.18 61.30 -10.73
C LEU A 6 -7.17 60.33 -11.40
N LEU A 7 -7.66 60.66 -12.60
CA LEU A 7 -8.52 59.76 -13.39
C LEU A 7 -7.75 58.55 -13.93
N LEU A 8 -6.47 58.70 -14.31
CA LEU A 8 -5.63 57.58 -14.72
C LEU A 8 -5.29 56.65 -13.53
N LEU A 9 -5.10 57.19 -12.32
CA LEU A 9 -4.90 56.40 -11.11
C LEU A 9 -6.18 55.64 -10.68
N CYS A 10 -7.37 56.22 -10.86
CA CYS A 10 -8.63 55.52 -10.60
C CYS A 10 -8.91 54.40 -11.63
N LEU A 11 -8.48 54.56 -12.89
CA LEU A 11 -8.56 53.52 -13.93
C LEU A 11 -7.50 52.42 -13.79
N LEU A 12 -6.39 52.70 -13.09
CA LEU A 12 -5.38 51.69 -12.73
C LEU A 12 -5.70 50.94 -11.42
N LEU A 13 -6.66 51.44 -10.64
CA LEU A 13 -7.21 50.81 -9.42
C LEU A 13 -8.48 50.00 -9.66
N THR A 14 -9.01 49.93 -10.90
CA THR A 14 -9.94 48.86 -11.29
C THR A 14 -9.15 47.56 -11.48
N GLY A 15 -8.55 47.08 -10.39
CA GLY A 15 -8.25 45.66 -10.27
C GLY A 15 -9.54 44.92 -10.61
N ARG A 16 -9.44 43.95 -11.52
CA ARG A 16 -10.56 43.16 -12.06
C ARG A 16 -11.63 42.98 -10.99
N ILE A 17 -12.75 43.70 -11.10
CA ILE A 17 -13.94 43.45 -10.28
C ILE A 17 -14.47 42.11 -10.80
N ALA A 18 -13.92 41.01 -10.30
CA ALA A 18 -14.53 39.71 -10.50
C ALA A 18 -15.89 39.77 -9.79
N ALA A 19 -16.97 39.49 -10.53
CA ALA A 19 -18.30 39.43 -9.94
C ALA A 19 -18.28 38.45 -8.76
N GLN A 20 -18.79 38.87 -7.61
CA GLN A 20 -18.82 38.03 -6.41
C GLN A 20 -19.72 36.81 -6.66
N LYS A 21 -19.21 35.60 -6.39
CA LYS A 21 -19.99 34.35 -6.48
C LYS A 21 -21.20 34.42 -5.55
N THR A 22 -22.34 33.97 -6.03
CA THR A 22 -23.60 33.91 -5.26
C THR A 22 -23.81 32.52 -4.66
N VAL A 23 -24.74 32.40 -3.70
CA VAL A 23 -25.13 31.11 -3.15
C VAL A 23 -26.32 30.56 -3.94
N PHE A 24 -26.17 29.36 -4.51
CA PHE A 24 -27.29 28.57 -5.02
C PHE A 24 -27.94 27.83 -3.84
N ILE A 25 -29.26 27.94 -3.68
CA ILE A 25 -30.01 27.20 -2.66
C ILE A 25 -30.69 26.00 -3.33
N PRO A 26 -30.27 24.75 -3.03
CA PRO A 26 -30.85 23.55 -3.63
C PRO A 26 -32.30 23.31 -3.21
N SER A 27 -33.05 22.55 -3.99
CA SER A 27 -34.43 22.16 -3.66
C SER A 27 -34.55 21.41 -2.32
N GLU A 28 -33.53 20.64 -1.97
CA GLU A 28 -33.40 19.83 -0.76
C GLU A 28 -33.43 20.69 0.51
N PHE A 29 -33.04 21.96 0.39
CA PHE A 29 -33.12 22.96 1.46
C PHE A 29 -34.55 23.50 1.68
N SER A 30 -35.55 22.97 0.98
CA SER A 30 -36.97 23.26 1.20
C SER A 30 -37.66 22.20 2.07
N SER A 31 -37.02 21.05 2.31
CA SER A 31 -37.55 19.94 3.11
C SER A 31 -36.84 19.80 4.46
N ALA A 32 -37.56 19.35 5.48
CA ALA A 32 -36.99 19.11 6.80
C ALA A 32 -35.95 17.96 6.79
N PRO A 33 -34.88 18.03 7.62
CA PRO A 33 -34.56 19.14 8.52
C PRO A 33 -33.74 20.27 7.86
N LEU A 34 -33.32 20.12 6.59
CA LEU A 34 -32.51 21.12 5.89
C LEU A 34 -33.24 22.46 5.70
N ASN A 35 -34.57 22.46 5.62
CA ASN A 35 -35.40 23.67 5.57
C ASN A 35 -35.26 24.62 6.77
N THR A 36 -34.58 24.17 7.83
CA THR A 36 -34.25 25.03 8.97
C THR A 36 -33.01 25.89 8.71
N TRP A 37 -32.35 25.80 7.56
CA TRP A 37 -31.15 26.58 7.23
C TRP A 37 -31.40 28.09 7.36
N SER A 38 -30.35 28.84 7.68
CA SER A 38 -30.39 30.31 7.72
C SER A 38 -28.99 30.90 7.56
N TYR A 39 -28.89 32.15 7.12
CA TYR A 39 -27.59 32.82 7.07
C TYR A 39 -26.96 33.04 8.46
N SER A 40 -27.77 33.09 9.53
CA SER A 40 -27.27 33.12 10.92
C SER A 40 -26.62 31.82 11.38
N LYS A 41 -26.81 30.72 10.63
CA LYS A 41 -26.13 29.44 10.80
C LYS A 41 -25.33 29.10 9.55
N SER A 42 -24.62 30.11 9.04
CA SER A 42 -23.74 29.98 7.90
C SER A 42 -22.47 30.81 8.05
N TYR A 43 -21.45 30.45 7.28
CA TYR A 43 -20.26 31.26 7.07
C TYR A 43 -19.89 31.21 5.59
N GLN A 44 -19.41 32.33 5.03
CA GLN A 44 -19.08 32.44 3.62
C GLN A 44 -17.66 32.97 3.44
N SER A 45 -16.94 32.36 2.50
CA SER A 45 -15.68 32.88 1.94
C SER A 45 -15.89 33.27 0.47
N ALA A 46 -14.83 33.44 -0.33
CA ALA A 46 -14.96 33.79 -1.75
C ALA A 46 -15.67 32.68 -2.54
N ASN A 47 -15.25 31.44 -2.34
CA ASN A 47 -15.64 30.27 -3.11
C ASN A 47 -16.58 29.30 -2.38
N PHE A 48 -16.77 29.45 -1.07
CA PHE A 48 -17.53 28.50 -0.25
C PHE A 48 -18.61 29.16 0.61
N VAL A 49 -19.66 28.38 0.88
CA VAL A 49 -20.61 28.62 1.96
C VAL A 49 -20.74 27.37 2.81
N VAL A 50 -20.61 27.52 4.12
CA VAL A 50 -20.81 26.45 5.10
C VAL A 50 -22.17 26.66 5.77
N PHE A 51 -23.01 25.63 5.81
CA PHE A 51 -24.28 25.61 6.55
C PHE A 51 -24.24 24.54 7.64
N TRP A 52 -24.85 24.85 8.78
CA TRP A 52 -25.05 23.90 9.87
C TRP A 52 -26.46 24.02 10.46
N GLY A 53 -26.90 22.95 11.11
CA GLY A 53 -28.23 22.86 11.69
C GLY A 53 -28.34 23.42 13.11
N ASN A 54 -29.52 23.28 13.71
CA ASN A 54 -29.86 23.88 15.00
C ASN A 54 -29.09 23.32 16.20
N VAL A 55 -28.54 22.10 16.11
CA VAL A 55 -27.95 21.38 17.26
C VAL A 55 -26.82 22.18 17.92
N VAL A 56 -26.02 22.88 17.11
CA VAL A 56 -24.84 23.63 17.56
C VAL A 56 -25.09 25.14 17.73
N GLY A 57 -26.34 25.57 17.60
CA GLY A 57 -26.72 26.99 17.69
C GLY A 57 -26.08 27.87 16.59
N THR A 58 -25.93 29.16 16.85
CA THR A 58 -25.30 30.13 15.93
C THR A 58 -23.78 30.24 16.10
N SER A 59 -23.22 29.65 17.17
CA SER A 59 -21.81 29.75 17.54
C SER A 59 -21.15 28.36 17.69
N PRO A 60 -20.97 27.62 16.58
CA PRO A 60 -20.43 26.26 16.63
C PRO A 60 -19.00 26.19 17.20
N ALA A 61 -18.23 27.28 17.15
CA ALA A 61 -16.86 27.34 17.66
C ALA A 61 -16.76 27.21 19.19
N THR A 62 -17.85 27.48 19.92
CA THR A 62 -17.91 27.40 21.39
C THR A 62 -18.88 26.32 21.87
N TYR A 63 -19.34 25.44 20.98
CA TYR A 63 -20.23 24.35 21.35
C TYR A 63 -19.58 23.42 22.38
N SER A 64 -20.38 22.92 23.33
CA SER A 64 -19.86 22.17 24.48
C SER A 64 -19.34 20.79 24.08
N ASP A 65 -20.00 20.11 23.14
CA ASP A 65 -19.53 18.81 22.64
C ASP A 65 -18.34 18.99 21.68
N PRO A 66 -17.14 18.49 22.03
CA PRO A 66 -15.97 18.59 21.18
C PRO A 66 -16.08 17.79 19.87
N ASN A 67 -17.02 16.85 19.73
CA ASN A 67 -17.25 16.12 18.49
C ASN A 67 -18.01 16.93 17.45
N LEU A 68 -18.89 17.83 17.89
CA LEU A 68 -19.69 18.69 17.01
C LEU A 68 -19.19 20.13 16.96
N ARG A 69 -18.20 20.50 17.79
CA ARG A 69 -17.56 21.81 17.79
C ARG A 69 -16.63 21.98 16.58
N PHE A 70 -16.79 23.07 15.84
CA PHE A 70 -15.90 23.47 14.75
C PHE A 70 -15.86 25.00 14.58
N ASN A 71 -14.77 25.51 14.00
CA ASN A 71 -14.65 26.92 13.63
C ASN A 71 -14.93 27.07 12.12
N PRO A 72 -16.07 27.63 11.70
CA PRO A 72 -16.46 27.70 10.30
C PRO A 72 -15.52 28.55 9.45
N GLN A 73 -14.88 29.59 10.03
CA GLN A 73 -13.86 30.35 9.33
C GLN A 73 -12.63 29.48 9.02
N SER A 74 -12.14 28.71 9.99
CA SER A 74 -11.00 27.80 9.77
C SER A 74 -11.30 26.73 8.71
N VAL A 75 -12.55 26.27 8.62
CA VAL A 75 -13.00 25.34 7.57
C VAL A 75 -12.88 26.00 6.20
N CYS A 76 -13.46 27.19 6.04
CA CYS A 76 -13.37 27.94 4.79
C CYS A 76 -11.93 28.31 4.42
N ASP A 77 -11.11 28.80 5.36
CA ASP A 77 -9.71 29.16 5.11
C ASP A 77 -8.89 27.96 4.60
N THR A 78 -9.21 26.77 5.09
CA THR A 78 -8.57 25.54 4.60
C THR A 78 -9.06 25.17 3.21
N LEU A 79 -10.37 25.22 2.97
CA LEU A 79 -10.98 24.96 1.67
C LEU A 79 -10.51 25.96 0.59
N GLU A 80 -10.32 27.23 0.91
CA GLU A 80 -9.80 28.25 -0.02
C GLU A 80 -8.36 27.96 -0.46
N LYS A 81 -7.52 27.44 0.45
CA LYS A 81 -6.17 26.98 0.10
C LYS A 81 -6.21 25.79 -0.85
N ILE A 82 -7.09 24.82 -0.56
CA ILE A 82 -7.27 23.65 -1.42
C ILE A 82 -7.87 24.05 -2.78
N TYR A 83 -8.82 24.97 -2.80
CA TYR A 83 -9.42 25.51 -4.03
C TYR A 83 -8.37 26.18 -4.90
N THR A 84 -7.53 27.03 -4.31
CA THR A 84 -6.41 27.66 -5.01
C THR A 84 -5.51 26.59 -5.64
N LYS A 85 -5.18 25.53 -4.90
CA LYS A 85 -4.41 24.42 -5.46
C LYS A 85 -5.14 23.77 -6.64
N PHE A 86 -6.37 23.30 -6.44
CA PHE A 86 -7.03 22.42 -7.42
C PHE A 86 -7.60 23.15 -8.63
N VAL A 87 -8.11 24.37 -8.45
CA VAL A 87 -8.79 25.15 -9.49
C VAL A 87 -7.83 26.13 -10.14
N THR A 88 -7.04 26.85 -9.34
CA THR A 88 -6.14 27.89 -9.90
C THR A 88 -4.82 27.31 -10.38
N GLU A 89 -4.11 26.52 -9.56
CA GLU A 89 -2.78 26.00 -9.93
C GLU A 89 -2.87 24.76 -10.83
N LEU A 90 -3.71 23.79 -10.45
CA LEU A 90 -3.85 22.55 -11.19
C LEU A 90 -4.87 22.65 -12.34
N ALA A 91 -5.70 23.69 -12.37
CA ALA A 91 -6.69 23.93 -13.44
C ALA A 91 -7.64 22.75 -13.70
N PHE A 92 -8.02 21.99 -12.65
CA PHE A 92 -8.86 20.80 -12.81
C PHE A 92 -10.27 21.15 -13.30
N CYS A 93 -10.86 22.24 -12.82
CA CYS A 93 -12.10 22.82 -13.32
C CYS A 93 -11.90 24.31 -13.63
N SER A 94 -12.70 24.87 -14.54
CA SER A 94 -12.67 26.30 -14.84
C SER A 94 -13.68 27.06 -13.97
N ASP A 95 -13.26 28.14 -13.33
CA ASP A 95 -14.10 29.01 -12.50
C ASP A 95 -14.34 30.39 -13.12
N VAL A 96 -14.23 30.50 -14.44
CA VAL A 96 -14.61 31.72 -15.16
C VAL A 96 -16.09 32.04 -14.93
N ALA A 97 -16.44 33.32 -14.85
CA ALA A 97 -17.78 33.80 -14.47
C ALA A 97 -18.93 33.32 -15.39
N THR A 98 -18.62 32.80 -16.58
CA THR A 98 -19.62 32.21 -17.49
C THR A 98 -20.00 30.78 -17.11
N LYS A 99 -19.18 30.07 -16.32
CA LYS A 99 -19.42 28.70 -15.84
C LYS A 99 -19.95 28.68 -14.40
N ASN A 100 -20.62 27.59 -14.02
CA ASN A 100 -21.28 27.48 -12.72
C ASN A 100 -20.31 27.61 -11.55
N LEU A 101 -19.13 27.00 -11.62
CA LEU A 101 -18.10 27.12 -10.59
C LEU A 101 -17.61 28.57 -10.43
N GLY A 102 -17.72 29.40 -11.46
CA GLY A 102 -17.43 30.83 -11.44
C GLY A 102 -18.60 31.72 -11.01
N LYS A 103 -19.83 31.20 -11.03
CA LYS A 103 -21.06 31.91 -10.63
C LYS A 103 -21.43 31.64 -9.18
N TYR A 104 -21.28 30.39 -8.72
CA TYR A 104 -21.81 29.92 -7.45
C TYR A 104 -20.73 29.47 -6.48
N LYS A 105 -20.98 29.65 -5.18
CA LYS A 105 -20.16 29.10 -4.11
C LYS A 105 -20.42 27.59 -3.95
N ILE A 106 -19.37 26.81 -3.70
CA ILE A 106 -19.48 25.40 -3.30
C ILE A 106 -20.13 25.32 -1.93
N ILE A 107 -21.09 24.41 -1.79
CA ILE A 107 -21.92 24.29 -0.58
C ILE A 107 -21.31 23.22 0.34
N ILE A 108 -21.05 23.58 1.59
CA ILE A 108 -20.60 22.66 2.63
C ILE A 108 -21.73 22.50 3.65
N VAL A 109 -22.17 21.28 3.90
CA VAL A 109 -23.17 20.95 4.92
C VAL A 109 -22.48 20.24 6.07
N MET A 110 -22.61 20.76 7.29
CA MET A 110 -22.01 20.15 8.46
C MET A 110 -22.90 19.00 8.98
N ASN A 111 -22.43 17.77 8.82
CA ASN A 111 -23.14 16.56 9.23
C ASN A 111 -23.37 16.53 10.75
N ASP A 112 -24.42 15.84 11.17
CA ASP A 112 -24.83 15.61 12.56
C ASP A 112 -25.20 16.89 13.35
N THR A 113 -25.25 18.04 12.69
CA THR A 113 -25.69 19.32 13.29
C THR A 113 -27.18 19.64 13.10
N TRP A 114 -27.91 18.82 12.34
CA TRP A 114 -29.29 19.09 11.89
C TRP A 114 -30.39 18.38 12.69
N GLY A 115 -30.02 17.51 13.62
CA GLY A 115 -30.95 16.70 14.41
C GLY A 115 -31.39 15.42 13.69
N SER A 116 -32.46 14.80 14.19
CA SER A 116 -32.98 13.53 13.67
C SER A 116 -33.35 13.63 12.19
N GLY A 117 -32.93 12.64 11.39
CA GLY A 117 -33.16 12.61 9.95
C GLY A 117 -32.32 13.61 9.14
N GLY A 118 -31.37 14.30 9.77
CA GLY A 118 -30.44 15.19 9.10
C GLY A 118 -29.28 14.46 8.41
N PRO A 119 -28.47 15.19 7.61
CA PRO A 119 -27.24 14.64 7.04
C PRO A 119 -26.30 14.13 8.13
N SER A 120 -25.76 12.93 7.93
CA SER A 120 -24.88 12.24 8.86
C SER A 120 -23.72 11.56 8.13
N GLY A 121 -22.74 11.07 8.90
CA GLY A 121 -21.58 10.35 8.38
C GLY A 121 -20.32 11.23 8.27
N TRP A 122 -19.19 10.59 7.97
CA TRP A 122 -17.87 11.21 8.16
C TRP A 122 -17.59 12.37 7.20
N ALA A 123 -17.57 12.10 5.90
CA ALA A 123 -17.31 13.09 4.87
C ALA A 123 -17.73 12.51 3.51
N PHE A 124 -18.37 13.33 2.67
CA PHE A 124 -18.75 12.97 1.30
C PHE A 124 -18.69 14.21 0.41
N GLY A 125 -18.25 14.06 -0.85
CA GLY A 125 -18.33 15.08 -1.88
C GLY A 125 -19.29 14.69 -3.01
N GLY A 126 -19.88 15.69 -3.64
CA GLY A 126 -20.87 15.48 -4.71
C GLY A 126 -21.35 16.80 -5.30
N THR A 127 -22.62 16.86 -5.71
CA THR A 127 -23.20 18.05 -6.34
C THR A 127 -24.63 18.27 -5.88
N TYR A 128 -25.12 19.51 -6.02
CA TYR A 128 -26.53 19.85 -5.86
C TYR A 128 -27.13 20.32 -7.18
N GLY A 129 -28.34 19.82 -7.47
CA GLY A 129 -29.19 20.29 -8.57
C GLY A 129 -28.54 20.26 -9.95
N ASN A 130 -27.57 19.36 -10.18
CA ASN A 130 -26.72 19.35 -11.38
C ASN A 130 -26.14 20.75 -11.71
N THR A 131 -25.90 21.56 -10.67
CA THR A 131 -25.60 22.98 -10.79
C THR A 131 -24.24 23.30 -10.18
N ILE A 132 -23.98 22.89 -8.93
CA ILE A 132 -22.76 23.23 -8.22
C ILE A 132 -22.25 22.06 -7.36
N GLY A 133 -20.94 21.97 -7.19
CA GLY A 133 -20.29 21.03 -6.29
C GLY A 133 -20.67 21.29 -4.83
N ALA A 134 -20.68 20.23 -4.03
CA ALA A 134 -21.06 20.26 -2.63
C ALA A 134 -20.31 19.22 -1.81
N MET A 135 -20.27 19.42 -0.50
CA MET A 135 -19.69 18.48 0.46
C MET A 135 -20.58 18.37 1.70
N TRP A 136 -20.59 17.19 2.29
CA TRP A 136 -21.28 16.85 3.55
C TRP A 136 -20.24 16.32 4.51
N VAL A 137 -19.89 17.09 5.54
CA VAL A 137 -18.70 16.81 6.35
C VAL A 137 -19.02 16.87 7.84
N HIS A 138 -18.60 15.85 8.58
CA HIS A 138 -18.63 15.86 10.03
C HIS A 138 -17.64 16.91 10.57
N PRO A 139 -17.94 17.64 11.66
CA PRO A 139 -17.02 18.60 12.27
C PRO A 139 -15.60 18.06 12.54
N ASN A 140 -15.48 16.79 12.97
CA ASN A 140 -14.17 16.17 13.17
C ASN A 140 -13.39 15.91 11.87
N ALA A 141 -14.05 15.78 10.72
CA ALA A 141 -13.39 15.60 9.42
C ALA A 141 -12.72 16.88 8.93
N THR A 142 -13.09 18.05 9.47
CA THR A 142 -12.51 19.34 9.08
C THR A 142 -11.31 19.76 9.96
N ARG A 143 -10.84 18.87 10.85
CA ARG A 143 -9.72 19.15 11.76
C ARG A 143 -8.38 19.23 11.06
N ASP A 144 -8.25 18.58 9.90
CA ASP A 144 -7.17 18.78 8.96
C ASP A 144 -7.71 18.94 7.54
N GLY A 145 -6.83 19.25 6.59
CA GLY A 145 -7.22 19.43 5.18
C GLY A 145 -7.23 18.14 4.35
N ALA A 146 -6.79 17.01 4.88
CA ALA A 146 -6.60 15.79 4.10
C ALA A 146 -7.94 15.21 3.64
N VAL A 147 -8.87 15.06 4.57
CA VAL A 147 -10.22 14.56 4.27
C VAL A 147 -10.97 15.54 3.37
N ILE A 148 -11.03 16.82 3.75
CA ILE A 148 -11.77 17.81 2.96
C ILE A 148 -11.15 18.12 1.60
N SER A 149 -9.86 17.86 1.37
CA SER A 149 -9.28 17.92 0.01
C SER A 149 -9.67 16.72 -0.85
N HIS A 150 -9.79 15.53 -0.27
CA HIS A 150 -10.35 14.38 -0.97
C HIS A 150 -11.81 14.66 -1.37
N GLU A 151 -12.66 15.08 -0.44
CA GLU A 151 -14.07 15.37 -0.74
C GLU A 151 -14.28 16.55 -1.70
N LEU A 152 -13.46 17.60 -1.59
CA LEU A 152 -13.52 18.70 -2.56
C LEU A 152 -13.17 18.21 -3.97
N THR A 153 -12.32 17.18 -4.09
CA THR A 153 -12.06 16.57 -5.39
C THR A 153 -13.31 15.90 -5.96
N HIS A 154 -14.11 15.20 -5.16
CA HIS A 154 -15.39 14.64 -5.61
C HIS A 154 -16.38 15.72 -6.03
N ALA A 155 -16.46 16.83 -5.29
CA ALA A 155 -17.27 17.96 -5.69
C ALA A 155 -16.84 18.52 -7.06
N LEU A 156 -15.53 18.63 -7.30
CA LEU A 156 -14.99 19.09 -8.58
C LEU A 156 -15.11 18.05 -9.70
N GLN A 157 -15.02 16.74 -9.41
CA GLN A 157 -15.29 15.69 -10.38
C GLN A 157 -16.75 15.75 -10.86
N GLY A 158 -17.69 16.01 -9.96
CA GLY A 158 -19.08 16.31 -10.34
C GLY A 158 -19.20 17.55 -11.24
N MET A 159 -18.37 18.58 -11.01
CA MET A 159 -18.33 19.75 -11.90
C MET A 159 -17.82 19.42 -13.31
N ILE A 160 -17.06 18.33 -13.51
CA ILE A 160 -16.61 17.93 -14.84
C ILE A 160 -17.80 17.68 -15.76
N SER A 161 -18.76 16.83 -15.36
CA SER A 161 -19.95 16.54 -16.18
C SER A 161 -20.91 17.73 -16.29
N ILE A 162 -20.95 18.59 -15.27
CA ILE A 162 -21.81 19.79 -15.26
C ILE A 162 -21.33 20.83 -16.29
N GLN A 163 -20.02 21.05 -16.44
CA GLN A 163 -19.53 22.23 -17.18
C GLN A 163 -18.23 22.06 -17.98
N GLU A 164 -17.49 20.96 -17.85
CA GLU A 164 -16.26 20.72 -18.62
C GLU A 164 -16.45 19.69 -19.74
N ASN A 165 -17.22 18.63 -19.48
CA ASN A 165 -17.44 17.51 -20.38
C ASN A 165 -18.94 17.28 -20.59
N THR A 166 -19.50 17.92 -21.63
CA THR A 166 -20.94 17.90 -21.92
C THR A 166 -21.38 16.76 -22.86
N VAL A 167 -20.47 15.85 -23.22
CA VAL A 167 -20.77 14.71 -24.13
C VAL A 167 -21.14 13.42 -23.37
N GLY A 168 -21.48 13.52 -22.09
CA GLY A 168 -21.77 12.37 -21.22
C GLY A 168 -20.51 11.63 -20.73
N GLY A 169 -19.33 12.24 -20.86
CA GLY A 169 -18.10 11.75 -20.26
C GLY A 169 -17.93 12.18 -18.79
N GLY A 170 -16.70 12.19 -18.30
CA GLY A 170 -16.40 12.45 -16.89
C GLY A 170 -16.63 11.23 -15.99
N TYR A 171 -16.70 10.03 -16.58
CA TYR A 171 -16.85 8.75 -15.87
C TYR A 171 -18.12 8.64 -15.00
N VAL A 172 -19.18 9.36 -15.38
CA VAL A 172 -20.49 9.28 -14.73
C VAL A 172 -21.33 8.14 -15.32
N GLY A 173 -22.15 7.50 -14.49
CA GLY A 173 -23.17 6.54 -14.95
C GLY A 173 -22.61 5.25 -15.57
N TRP A 174 -21.32 4.97 -15.45
CA TRP A 174 -20.69 3.77 -16.00
C TRP A 174 -19.73 3.12 -14.99
N GLU A 175 -20.19 2.02 -14.42
CA GLU A 175 -19.59 1.35 -13.27
C GLU A 175 -18.13 0.90 -13.46
N PRO A 176 -17.68 0.38 -14.63
CA PRO A 176 -16.26 0.01 -14.80
C PRO A 176 -15.25 1.15 -14.65
N ALA A 177 -15.70 2.42 -14.66
CA ALA A 177 -14.85 3.57 -14.35
C ALA A 177 -14.99 4.06 -12.89
N GLY A 178 -15.86 3.46 -12.08
CA GLY A 178 -16.16 3.90 -10.71
C GLY A 178 -14.94 3.96 -9.79
N PHE A 179 -14.02 3.00 -9.90
CA PHE A 179 -12.77 2.99 -9.13
C PHE A 179 -11.94 4.28 -9.29
N PHE A 180 -12.08 4.96 -10.44
CA PHE A 180 -11.25 6.09 -10.79
C PHE A 180 -11.61 7.36 -10.02
N TRP A 181 -12.85 7.49 -9.58
CA TRP A 181 -13.30 8.63 -8.75
C TRP A 181 -12.45 8.74 -7.49
N GLU A 182 -12.29 7.61 -6.80
CA GLU A 182 -11.67 7.49 -5.48
C GLU A 182 -10.15 7.46 -5.57
N ALA A 183 -9.64 6.78 -6.60
CA ALA A 183 -8.24 6.85 -6.97
C ALA A 183 -7.80 8.29 -7.25
N HIS A 184 -8.53 9.01 -8.09
CA HIS A 184 -8.19 10.38 -8.46
C HIS A 184 -8.38 11.36 -7.30
N ALA A 185 -9.38 11.18 -6.43
CA ALA A 185 -9.53 11.97 -5.22
C ALA A 185 -8.33 11.82 -4.28
N ASN A 186 -7.80 10.59 -4.13
CA ASN A 186 -6.55 10.36 -3.41
C ASN A 186 -5.33 10.98 -4.09
N TYR A 187 -5.24 10.88 -5.43
CA TYR A 187 -4.19 11.56 -6.19
C TYR A 187 -4.19 13.08 -5.93
N MET A 188 -5.35 13.72 -6.04
CA MET A 188 -5.50 15.16 -5.80
C MET A 188 -5.19 15.53 -4.35
N ARG A 189 -5.66 14.75 -3.37
CA ARG A 189 -5.26 14.89 -1.95
C ARG A 189 -3.75 14.88 -1.81
N THR A 190 -3.03 13.97 -2.48
CA THR A 190 -1.57 13.92 -2.41
C THR A 190 -0.87 15.10 -3.08
N GLN A 191 -1.50 15.77 -4.06
CA GLN A 191 -0.97 17.03 -4.64
C GLN A 191 -0.91 18.17 -3.61
N MET A 192 -1.79 18.15 -2.60
CA MET A 192 -1.84 19.15 -1.52
C MET A 192 -1.14 18.65 -0.25
N TYR A 193 -1.36 17.38 0.11
CA TYR A 193 -0.89 16.76 1.35
C TYR A 193 -0.14 15.46 1.04
N PRO A 194 1.09 15.53 0.51
CA PRO A 194 1.81 14.36 0.02
C PRO A 194 2.17 13.36 1.14
N ARG A 195 2.16 13.77 2.41
CA ARG A 195 2.42 12.87 3.56
C ARG A 195 1.43 11.70 3.68
N PHE A 196 0.23 11.83 3.12
CA PHE A 196 -0.83 10.81 3.17
C PHE A 196 -0.76 9.81 2.00
N ALA A 197 0.27 9.91 1.15
CA ALA A 197 0.51 9.01 0.03
C ALA A 197 0.55 7.52 0.43
N GLY A 198 0.99 7.23 1.66
CA GLY A 198 1.21 5.87 2.17
C GLY A 198 0.07 5.28 3.01
N ASP A 199 -1.07 5.96 3.20
CA ASP A 199 -2.10 5.55 4.18
C ASP A 199 -2.64 4.13 3.96
N ASP A 200 -2.82 3.70 2.70
CA ASP A 200 -3.35 2.37 2.34
C ASP A 200 -2.26 1.46 1.74
N LEU A 201 -0.99 1.71 2.10
CA LEU A 201 0.16 0.98 1.57
C LEU A 201 0.14 -0.53 1.87
N PRO A 202 -0.25 -1.01 3.07
CA PRO A 202 -0.41 -2.45 3.32
C PRO A 202 -1.36 -3.15 2.35
N ARG A 203 -2.55 -2.58 2.13
CA ARG A 203 -3.53 -3.12 1.17
C ARG A 203 -2.95 -3.11 -0.23
N TRP A 204 -2.30 -2.03 -0.65
CA TRP A 204 -1.62 -1.95 -1.94
C TRP A 204 -0.60 -3.07 -2.14
N MET A 205 0.32 -3.26 -1.18
CA MET A 205 1.30 -4.36 -1.24
C MET A 205 0.62 -5.73 -1.28
N GLY A 206 -0.52 -5.88 -0.60
CA GLY A 206 -1.34 -7.10 -0.61
C GLY A 206 -1.98 -7.43 -1.96
N THR A 207 -2.15 -6.44 -2.84
CA THR A 207 -3.07 -6.54 -3.99
C THR A 207 -2.44 -6.24 -5.34
N GLN A 208 -1.12 -5.97 -5.42
CA GLN A 208 -0.42 -5.57 -6.66
C GLN A 208 -0.59 -6.52 -7.86
N SER A 209 -0.87 -7.80 -7.62
CA SER A 209 -1.16 -8.77 -8.69
C SER A 209 -2.57 -8.63 -9.27
N PHE A 210 -3.45 -7.84 -8.66
CA PHE A 210 -4.84 -7.69 -9.08
C PHE A 210 -4.97 -6.71 -10.24
N HIS A 211 -6.10 -6.75 -10.93
CA HIS A 211 -6.32 -5.88 -12.07
C HIS A 211 -6.33 -4.41 -11.63
N LEU A 212 -5.87 -3.49 -12.48
CA LEU A 212 -5.68 -2.08 -12.10
C LEU A 212 -6.93 -1.45 -11.46
N SER A 213 -8.10 -1.79 -12.02
CA SER A 213 -9.43 -1.31 -11.60
C SER A 213 -10.07 -2.10 -10.47
N SER A 214 -9.34 -2.99 -9.79
CA SER A 214 -9.87 -3.78 -8.69
C SER A 214 -10.38 -2.88 -7.57
N THR A 215 -11.54 -3.25 -7.01
CA THR A 215 -12.11 -2.61 -5.82
C THR A 215 -11.20 -2.72 -4.61
N ARG A 216 -10.27 -3.70 -4.59
CA ARG A 216 -9.25 -3.81 -3.55
C ARG A 216 -8.14 -2.76 -3.68
N HIS A 217 -8.07 -2.04 -4.79
CA HIS A 217 -7.15 -0.92 -4.98
C HIS A 217 -7.77 0.46 -4.76
N HIS A 218 -9.02 0.53 -4.30
CA HIS A 218 -9.87 1.73 -4.32
C HIS A 218 -9.15 3.05 -3.97
N TYR A 219 -8.36 3.05 -2.90
CA TYR A 219 -7.60 4.23 -2.44
C TYR A 219 -6.12 4.25 -2.88
N GLY A 220 -5.59 3.14 -3.40
CA GLY A 220 -4.16 2.96 -3.67
C GLY A 220 -3.75 2.95 -5.14
N THR A 221 -4.68 2.76 -6.09
CA THR A 221 -4.37 2.56 -7.52
C THR A 221 -3.82 3.80 -8.21
N PHE A 222 -3.95 5.00 -7.63
CA PHE A 222 -3.62 6.27 -8.28
C PHE A 222 -2.17 6.47 -8.72
N LYS A 223 -1.25 5.59 -8.34
CA LYS A 223 0.19 5.66 -8.64
C LYS A 223 0.51 5.69 -10.14
N TRP A 224 -0.33 5.08 -10.99
CA TRP A 224 -0.14 5.19 -12.45
C TRP A 224 -0.33 6.62 -12.96
N LEU A 225 -1.12 7.46 -12.27
CA LEU A 225 -1.28 8.89 -12.59
C LEU A 225 0.01 9.67 -12.33
N TYR A 226 0.82 9.26 -11.35
CA TYR A 226 2.16 9.82 -11.17
C TYR A 226 3.10 9.43 -12.33
N THR A 227 2.90 8.28 -12.97
CA THR A 227 3.65 7.94 -14.20
C THR A 227 3.25 8.85 -15.35
N ILE A 228 1.97 9.20 -15.48
CA ILE A 228 1.50 10.22 -16.42
C ILE A 228 2.09 11.59 -16.08
N GLN A 229 2.01 12.01 -14.81
CA GLN A 229 2.48 13.32 -14.37
C GLN A 229 3.99 13.50 -14.58
N ASP A 230 4.80 12.49 -14.25
CA ASP A 230 6.24 12.53 -14.50
C ASP A 230 6.57 12.64 -16.00
N ALA A 231 5.75 12.06 -16.87
CA ALA A 231 5.99 12.03 -18.32
C ALA A 231 5.43 13.24 -19.07
N GLU A 232 4.26 13.75 -18.66
CA GLU A 232 3.45 14.68 -19.46
C GLU A 232 2.86 15.84 -18.63
N GLY A 233 3.14 15.87 -17.33
CA GLY A 233 2.56 16.82 -16.39
C GLY A 233 1.10 16.51 -16.04
N ILE A 234 0.62 17.22 -15.01
CA ILE A 234 -0.74 16.98 -14.46
C ILE A 234 -1.86 17.31 -15.45
N ASN A 235 -1.59 18.17 -16.44
CA ASN A 235 -2.57 18.52 -17.46
C ASN A 235 -3.09 17.29 -18.20
N MET A 236 -2.25 16.28 -18.46
CA MET A 236 -2.73 15.05 -19.09
C MET A 236 -3.71 14.29 -18.18
N VAL A 237 -3.50 14.29 -16.86
CA VAL A 237 -4.46 13.69 -15.90
C VAL A 237 -5.80 14.44 -15.95
N ASN A 238 -5.78 15.78 -16.01
CA ASN A 238 -7.01 16.57 -16.17
C ASN A 238 -7.75 16.24 -17.47
N ARG A 239 -7.01 16.03 -18.57
CA ARG A 239 -7.60 15.67 -19.87
C ARG A 239 -8.33 14.32 -19.81
N LEU A 240 -7.88 13.37 -18.99
CA LEU A 240 -8.62 12.11 -18.79
C LEU A 240 -10.06 12.37 -18.33
N TRP A 241 -10.28 13.34 -17.45
CA TRP A 241 -11.62 13.69 -16.99
C TRP A 241 -12.38 14.52 -18.03
N LYS A 242 -11.76 15.59 -18.53
CA LYS A 242 -12.41 16.56 -19.42
C LYS A 242 -12.73 16.03 -20.82
N GLU A 243 -11.95 15.07 -21.32
CA GLU A 243 -12.04 14.58 -22.70
C GLU A 243 -12.46 13.11 -22.80
N SER A 244 -12.83 12.45 -21.69
CA SER A 244 -13.41 11.10 -21.74
C SER A 244 -14.74 11.08 -22.50
N LEU A 245 -15.02 9.96 -23.16
CA LEU A 245 -16.31 9.71 -23.78
C LEU A 245 -17.26 9.02 -22.79
N ALA A 246 -18.56 9.00 -23.12
CA ALA A 246 -19.53 8.20 -22.39
C ALA A 246 -19.13 6.71 -22.42
N ASN A 247 -19.28 6.03 -21.28
CA ASN A 247 -18.95 4.60 -21.11
C ASN A 247 -17.50 4.23 -21.47
N GLU A 248 -16.53 5.11 -21.21
CA GLU A 248 -15.11 4.87 -21.50
C GLU A 248 -14.31 4.60 -20.22
N HIS A 249 -13.43 3.60 -20.26
CA HIS A 249 -12.52 3.28 -19.14
C HIS A 249 -11.33 4.24 -19.10
N PRO A 250 -10.84 4.69 -17.93
CA PRO A 250 -9.74 5.66 -17.84
C PRO A 250 -8.48 5.28 -18.63
N LEU A 251 -8.11 4.00 -18.63
CA LEU A 251 -7.00 3.50 -19.47
C LEU A 251 -7.28 3.61 -20.97
N ILE A 252 -8.54 3.43 -21.38
CA ILE A 252 -8.96 3.54 -22.78
C ILE A 252 -9.03 5.01 -23.20
N THR A 253 -9.50 5.90 -22.33
CA THR A 253 -9.39 7.35 -22.50
C THR A 253 -7.94 7.73 -22.75
N TYR A 254 -7.02 7.30 -21.88
CA TYR A 254 -5.60 7.63 -22.04
C TYR A 254 -5.04 7.07 -23.36
N ARG A 255 -5.29 5.78 -23.65
CA ARG A 255 -4.87 5.16 -24.92
C ARG A 255 -5.37 5.94 -26.14
N ARG A 256 -6.65 6.36 -26.14
CA ARG A 256 -7.25 7.14 -27.23
C ARG A 256 -6.60 8.53 -27.35
N LEU A 257 -6.46 9.26 -26.25
CA LEU A 257 -5.83 10.59 -26.25
C LEU A 257 -4.38 10.55 -26.71
N LYS A 258 -3.70 9.41 -26.51
CA LYS A 258 -2.34 9.18 -27.00
C LYS A 258 -2.27 8.65 -28.44
N GLY A 259 -3.39 8.26 -29.05
CA GLY A 259 -3.41 7.60 -30.35
C GLY A 259 -2.72 6.23 -30.35
N TRP A 260 -2.70 5.57 -29.19
CA TRP A 260 -1.98 4.30 -28.99
C TRP A 260 -2.81 3.08 -29.36
N ASN A 261 -2.12 2.02 -29.80
CA ASN A 261 -2.69 0.68 -29.79
C ASN A 261 -2.59 0.03 -28.40
N GLN A 262 -3.16 -1.17 -28.24
CA GLN A 262 -3.13 -1.87 -26.95
C GLN A 262 -1.72 -2.24 -26.48
N SER A 263 -0.81 -2.58 -27.40
CA SER A 263 0.58 -2.92 -27.06
C SER A 263 1.31 -1.73 -26.45
N GLN A 264 1.11 -0.53 -26.99
CA GLN A 264 1.71 0.70 -26.46
C GLN A 264 1.13 1.08 -25.08
N LEU A 265 -0.17 0.87 -24.85
CA LEU A 265 -0.76 0.99 -23.52
C LEU A 265 -0.11 0.00 -22.53
N ASN A 266 0.12 -1.25 -22.96
CA ASN A 266 0.79 -2.26 -22.13
C ASN A 266 2.25 -1.87 -21.82
N ASP A 267 2.98 -1.28 -22.78
CA ASP A 267 4.36 -0.78 -22.55
C ASP A 267 4.36 0.36 -21.52
N PHE A 268 3.39 1.28 -21.59
CA PHE A 268 3.19 2.33 -20.59
C PHE A 268 2.89 1.76 -19.21
N LEU A 269 1.96 0.79 -19.10
CA LEU A 269 1.62 0.19 -17.82
C LEU A 269 2.75 -0.65 -17.23
N TYR A 270 3.59 -1.25 -18.08
CA TYR A 270 4.82 -1.87 -17.61
C TYR A 270 5.84 -0.84 -17.10
N ASN A 271 5.92 0.35 -17.72
CA ASN A 271 6.74 1.44 -17.21
C ASN A 271 6.29 1.89 -15.81
N TYR A 272 4.98 1.87 -15.55
CA TYR A 272 4.42 2.04 -14.22
C TYR A 272 4.81 0.88 -13.29
N ALA A 273 4.56 -0.37 -13.67
CA ALA A 273 4.83 -1.55 -12.83
C ALA A 273 6.31 -1.65 -12.39
N LYS A 274 7.26 -1.37 -13.29
CA LYS A 274 8.69 -1.44 -12.97
C LYS A 274 9.15 -0.33 -11.99
N LYS A 275 8.45 0.81 -11.94
CA LYS A 275 8.72 1.88 -10.96
C LYS A 275 8.31 1.46 -9.54
N GLU A 276 7.31 0.59 -9.39
CA GLU A 276 6.78 0.16 -8.10
C GLU A 276 7.78 -0.62 -7.24
N VAL A 277 8.84 -1.19 -7.84
CA VAL A 277 9.94 -1.86 -7.10
C VAL A 277 10.48 -0.98 -5.97
N THR A 278 10.69 0.31 -6.24
CA THR A 278 11.17 1.27 -5.23
C THR A 278 10.41 2.58 -5.19
N TYR A 279 9.21 2.62 -5.76
CA TYR A 279 8.44 3.86 -5.95
C TYR A 279 9.28 4.94 -6.67
N ASP A 280 9.76 4.63 -7.86
CA ASP A 280 10.62 5.51 -8.66
C ASP A 280 9.83 6.63 -9.36
N TYR A 281 9.34 7.57 -8.55
CA TYR A 281 8.57 8.73 -8.96
C TYR A 281 9.24 10.02 -8.54
N THR A 282 9.23 11.02 -9.43
CA THR A 282 9.91 12.30 -9.21
C THR A 282 8.97 13.42 -8.78
N SER A 283 7.73 13.39 -9.26
CA SER A 283 6.75 14.44 -9.01
C SER A 283 6.35 14.50 -7.53
N ASN A 284 6.29 15.72 -7.00
CA ASN A 284 5.79 16.03 -5.65
C ASN A 284 6.45 15.22 -4.51
N ASN A 285 7.72 14.85 -4.68
CA ASN A 285 8.48 14.01 -3.74
C ASN A 285 7.81 12.65 -3.42
N PHE A 286 6.85 12.22 -4.24
CA PHE A 286 5.99 11.08 -3.98
C PHE A 286 6.80 9.80 -3.75
N GLY A 287 7.79 9.54 -4.62
CA GLY A 287 8.63 8.36 -4.53
C GLY A 287 9.40 8.26 -3.21
N SER A 288 9.93 9.37 -2.70
CA SER A 288 10.66 9.38 -1.42
C SER A 288 9.74 9.11 -0.24
N ILE A 289 8.53 9.68 -0.25
CA ILE A 289 7.55 9.49 0.82
C ILE A 289 7.09 8.03 0.86
N MET A 290 6.80 7.44 -0.31
CA MET A 290 6.41 6.03 -0.41
C MET A 290 7.52 5.08 0.05
N ARG A 291 8.79 5.36 -0.30
CA ARG A 291 9.93 4.60 0.23
C ARG A 291 10.02 4.71 1.75
N ALA A 292 9.91 5.91 2.29
CA ALA A 292 9.95 6.12 3.74
C ALA A 292 8.81 5.39 4.47
N ALA A 293 7.59 5.45 3.94
CA ALA A 293 6.44 4.72 4.47
C ALA A 293 6.66 3.20 4.46
N ARG A 294 7.18 2.65 3.35
CA ARG A 294 7.53 1.22 3.28
C ARG A 294 8.60 0.82 4.30
N GLU A 295 9.67 1.62 4.45
CA GLU A 295 10.73 1.32 5.42
C GLU A 295 10.24 1.45 6.87
N ALA A 296 9.32 2.38 7.15
CA ALA A 296 8.64 2.48 8.42
C ALA A 296 7.81 1.22 8.72
N LEU A 297 7.01 0.73 7.77
CA LEU A 297 6.24 -0.52 7.92
C LEU A 297 7.16 -1.72 8.17
N LYS A 298 8.25 -1.86 7.40
CA LYS A 298 9.23 -2.95 7.60
C LYS A 298 9.83 -2.96 9.01
N THR A 299 9.93 -1.80 9.65
CA THR A 299 10.57 -1.64 10.97
C THR A 299 9.55 -1.77 12.11
N SER A 300 8.44 -1.04 12.02
CA SER A 300 7.49 -0.85 13.12
C SER A 300 6.33 -1.84 13.05
N GLU A 301 5.88 -2.21 11.85
CA GLU A 301 4.69 -3.03 11.63
C GLU A 301 4.95 -4.12 10.56
N PRO A 302 5.99 -4.97 10.74
CA PRO A 302 6.36 -5.94 9.71
C PRO A 302 5.33 -7.06 9.52
N HIS A 303 4.30 -7.15 10.36
CA HIS A 303 3.15 -7.96 10.02
C HIS A 303 2.53 -7.44 8.72
N TYR A 304 2.41 -6.14 8.46
CA TYR A 304 1.81 -5.58 7.24
C TYR A 304 2.64 -5.70 5.94
N VAL A 305 3.80 -6.35 5.96
CA VAL A 305 4.59 -6.60 4.74
C VAL A 305 4.27 -7.95 4.08
N TRP A 306 3.00 -8.39 4.19
CA TRP A 306 2.46 -9.69 3.77
C TRP A 306 2.93 -10.19 2.39
N ARG A 307 2.86 -9.29 1.40
CA ARG A 307 3.05 -9.61 -0.02
C ARG A 307 3.89 -8.55 -0.75
N LEU A 308 4.83 -7.92 -0.04
CA LEU A 308 5.75 -6.94 -0.65
C LEU A 308 6.47 -7.51 -1.89
N TYR A 309 6.72 -8.83 -1.89
CA TYR A 309 7.33 -9.57 -2.99
C TYR A 309 6.52 -10.81 -3.33
N THR A 310 6.64 -11.24 -4.59
CA THR A 310 6.06 -12.48 -5.08
C THR A 310 6.98 -13.66 -4.74
N LEU A 311 6.47 -14.59 -3.94
CA LEU A 311 7.16 -15.84 -3.61
C LEU A 311 6.78 -16.92 -4.62
N LEU A 312 7.76 -17.44 -5.35
CA LEU A 312 7.53 -18.49 -6.35
C LEU A 312 7.48 -19.88 -5.70
N THR A 313 6.69 -20.78 -6.30
CA THR A 313 6.71 -22.21 -5.95
C THR A 313 7.82 -22.89 -6.74
N GLN A 314 8.76 -23.54 -6.06
CA GLN A 314 9.82 -24.31 -6.70
C GLN A 314 9.29 -25.63 -7.24
N ILE A 315 9.45 -25.85 -8.54
CA ILE A 315 9.17 -27.12 -9.21
C ILE A 315 10.38 -28.05 -9.08
N SER A 316 11.59 -27.51 -9.32
CA SER A 316 12.82 -28.28 -9.22
C SER A 316 14.00 -27.40 -8.80
N ALA A 317 14.65 -27.80 -7.71
CA ALA A 317 15.87 -27.15 -7.24
C ALA A 317 17.08 -27.42 -8.14
N SER A 318 17.18 -28.62 -8.74
CA SER A 318 18.32 -29.01 -9.58
C SER A 318 18.37 -28.26 -10.90
N THR A 319 17.20 -27.91 -11.45
CA THR A 319 17.10 -27.17 -12.72
C THR A 319 16.79 -25.69 -12.53
N GLY A 320 16.53 -25.24 -11.30
CA GLY A 320 16.18 -23.86 -10.99
C GLY A 320 14.80 -23.47 -11.56
N ARG A 321 13.83 -24.39 -11.50
CA ARG A 321 12.49 -24.19 -12.05
C ARG A 321 11.48 -23.77 -11.01
N TYR A 322 10.63 -22.83 -11.41
CA TYR A 322 9.65 -22.17 -10.56
C TYR A 322 8.37 -21.87 -11.33
N VAL A 323 7.25 -21.82 -10.61
CA VAL A 323 5.94 -21.36 -11.11
C VAL A 323 5.41 -20.27 -10.20
N VAL A 324 4.71 -19.30 -10.79
CA VAL A 324 3.93 -18.34 -10.00
C VAL A 324 2.75 -19.06 -9.33
N PRO A 325 2.54 -18.95 -8.01
CA PRO A 325 1.35 -19.49 -7.38
C PRO A 325 0.08 -18.88 -7.99
N ASP A 326 -1.02 -19.63 -8.06
CA ASP A 326 -2.28 -19.14 -8.66
C ASP A 326 -2.77 -17.85 -8.00
N ALA A 327 -2.67 -17.76 -6.67
CA ALA A 327 -2.99 -16.54 -5.92
C ALA A 327 -2.08 -15.34 -6.26
N PHE A 328 -0.88 -15.55 -6.81
CA PHE A 328 -0.01 -14.48 -7.29
C PHE A 328 -0.06 -14.26 -8.80
N ALA A 329 -0.74 -15.13 -9.57
CA ALA A 329 -0.86 -14.98 -11.01
C ALA A 329 -1.42 -13.58 -11.32
N PRO A 330 -0.66 -12.71 -12.02
CA PRO A 330 -1.11 -11.38 -12.33
C PRO A 330 -2.47 -11.41 -13.03
N GLN A 331 -3.30 -10.42 -12.76
CA GLN A 331 -4.54 -10.14 -13.49
C GLN A 331 -4.28 -9.03 -14.52
N ASP A 332 -5.31 -8.54 -15.20
CA ASP A 332 -5.18 -7.47 -16.22
C ASP A 332 -4.46 -6.22 -15.65
N TYR A 333 -3.22 -6.00 -16.10
CA TYR A 333 -2.31 -4.93 -15.66
C TYR A 333 -1.80 -5.06 -14.22
N GLY A 334 -2.16 -6.13 -13.51
CA GLY A 334 -1.51 -6.51 -12.27
C GLY A 334 -0.09 -6.98 -12.52
N TYR A 335 0.75 -6.95 -11.49
CA TYR A 335 2.17 -7.30 -11.63
C TYR A 335 2.74 -8.04 -10.43
N ASN A 336 3.88 -8.68 -10.66
CA ASN A 336 4.70 -9.35 -9.67
C ASN A 336 6.06 -8.67 -9.58
N ILE A 337 6.59 -8.59 -8.37
CA ILE A 337 7.96 -8.13 -8.09
C ILE A 337 8.69 -9.29 -7.42
N ILE A 338 9.71 -9.82 -8.10
CA ILE A 338 10.47 -10.99 -7.66
C ILE A 338 11.92 -10.57 -7.41
N PRO A 339 12.35 -10.38 -6.15
CA PRO A 339 13.76 -10.20 -5.84
C PRO A 339 14.58 -11.42 -6.28
N LEU A 340 15.74 -11.17 -6.87
CA LEU A 340 16.69 -12.18 -7.33
C LEU A 340 18.03 -11.97 -6.63
N TYR A 341 18.53 -13.03 -6.01
CA TYR A 341 19.78 -13.06 -5.24
C TYR A 341 20.87 -13.76 -6.06
N PRO A 342 21.82 -13.04 -6.68
CA PRO A 342 22.84 -13.65 -7.52
C PRO A 342 23.71 -14.65 -6.75
N THR A 343 24.05 -15.77 -7.38
CA THR A 343 24.86 -16.87 -6.80
C THR A 343 26.22 -17.05 -7.47
N CYS A 344 26.49 -16.33 -8.56
CA CYS A 344 27.75 -16.40 -9.30
C CYS A 344 28.52 -15.08 -9.19
N SER A 345 29.85 -15.14 -9.23
CA SER A 345 30.74 -13.99 -9.05
C SER A 345 30.57 -12.93 -10.14
N SER A 346 30.19 -13.36 -11.35
CA SER A 346 29.85 -12.46 -12.43
C SER A 346 28.62 -11.62 -12.12
N ARG A 347 27.70 -12.05 -11.24
CA ARG A 347 26.40 -11.40 -11.00
C ARG A 347 25.58 -11.20 -12.30
N THR A 348 25.77 -12.10 -13.27
CA THR A 348 24.92 -12.23 -14.46
C THR A 348 23.78 -13.19 -14.14
N VAL A 349 22.54 -12.72 -14.21
CA VAL A 349 21.35 -13.55 -13.98
C VAL A 349 20.65 -13.81 -15.30
N THR A 350 20.24 -15.05 -15.55
CA THR A 350 19.51 -15.44 -16.76
C THR A 350 18.19 -16.10 -16.38
N VAL A 351 17.11 -15.67 -17.04
CA VAL A 351 15.75 -16.16 -16.81
C VAL A 351 15.16 -16.64 -18.14
N LYS A 352 14.70 -17.88 -18.18
CA LYS A 352 13.78 -18.38 -19.21
C LYS A 352 12.37 -18.16 -18.68
N PHE A 353 11.61 -17.33 -19.37
CA PHE A 353 10.19 -17.07 -19.11
C PHE A 353 9.33 -17.87 -20.08
N LYS A 354 8.23 -18.45 -19.59
CA LYS A 354 7.17 -18.99 -20.42
C LYS A 354 5.80 -18.79 -19.76
N GLY A 355 4.87 -18.15 -20.46
CA GLY A 355 3.51 -17.92 -19.99
C GLY A 355 2.52 -18.98 -20.49
N HIS A 356 1.52 -19.31 -19.68
CA HIS A 356 0.42 -20.22 -20.07
C HIS A 356 -0.66 -19.47 -20.86
N THR A 357 -0.49 -19.39 -22.18
CA THR A 357 -1.42 -18.70 -23.08
C THR A 357 -2.75 -19.45 -23.27
N GLU A 358 -2.78 -20.73 -22.96
CA GLU A 358 -3.98 -21.57 -22.95
C GLU A 358 -4.97 -21.20 -21.85
N VAL A 359 -4.49 -20.59 -20.76
CA VAL A 359 -5.34 -20.13 -19.64
C VAL A 359 -6.11 -18.88 -20.03
N ASN A 360 -5.46 -18.00 -20.78
CA ASN A 360 -6.03 -16.76 -21.26
C ASN A 360 -5.47 -16.40 -22.63
N SER A 361 -6.30 -16.56 -23.66
CA SER A 361 -5.95 -16.29 -25.07
C SER A 361 -5.60 -14.82 -25.35
N THR A 362 -5.90 -13.91 -24.43
CA THR A 362 -5.52 -12.49 -24.51
C THR A 362 -4.19 -12.17 -23.81
N ALA A 363 -3.37 -13.17 -23.47
CA ALA A 363 -2.05 -12.97 -22.89
C ALA A 363 -1.06 -12.31 -23.87
N GLY A 364 -0.57 -11.14 -23.48
CA GLY A 364 0.41 -10.36 -24.24
C GLY A 364 1.67 -9.95 -23.46
N TRP A 365 1.83 -10.41 -22.22
CA TRP A 365 2.98 -10.31 -21.29
C TRP A 365 3.90 -9.07 -21.34
N ARG A 366 4.34 -8.59 -20.17
CA ARG A 366 5.48 -7.67 -20.08
C ARG A 366 6.37 -8.04 -18.92
N TYR A 367 7.68 -8.18 -19.18
CA TYR A 367 8.63 -8.53 -18.12
C TYR A 367 10.04 -8.05 -18.42
N GLY A 368 10.85 -7.96 -17.37
CA GLY A 368 12.22 -7.46 -17.44
C GLY A 368 12.79 -7.15 -16.06
N PHE A 369 14.06 -6.77 -16.04
CA PHE A 369 14.81 -6.57 -14.80
C PHE A 369 14.77 -5.13 -14.30
N VAL A 370 14.90 -4.95 -12.98
CA VAL A 370 15.11 -3.67 -12.31
C VAL A 370 16.30 -3.83 -11.36
N ALA A 371 17.33 -3.00 -11.51
CA ALA A 371 18.47 -2.98 -10.60
C ALA A 371 18.40 -1.74 -9.69
N THR A 372 18.76 -1.92 -8.42
CA THR A 372 18.69 -0.86 -7.40
C THR A 372 20.04 -0.62 -6.72
N ASN A 373 20.20 0.61 -6.23
CA ASN A 373 21.35 1.01 -5.42
C ASN A 373 21.12 0.69 -3.94
N ALA A 374 22.18 0.79 -3.14
CA ALA A 374 22.15 0.51 -1.69
C ALA A 374 21.15 1.38 -0.90
N ASN A 375 20.90 2.60 -1.36
CA ASN A 375 19.93 3.53 -0.76
C ASN A 375 18.47 3.23 -1.14
N GLY A 376 18.23 2.15 -1.91
CA GLY A 376 16.90 1.74 -2.33
C GLY A 376 16.31 2.57 -3.47
N THR A 377 17.10 3.35 -4.23
CA THR A 377 16.64 3.95 -5.50
C THR A 377 16.91 3.03 -6.68
N VAL A 378 16.17 3.18 -7.78
CA VAL A 378 16.48 2.50 -9.04
C VAL A 378 17.82 3.01 -9.56
N SER A 379 18.68 2.06 -9.98
CA SER A 379 19.91 2.34 -10.71
C SER A 379 19.62 2.38 -12.21
N ARG A 380 18.97 1.34 -12.73
CA ARG A 380 18.52 1.25 -14.13
C ARG A 380 17.47 0.17 -14.34
N TYR A 381 16.76 0.32 -15.46
CA TYR A 381 15.83 -0.67 -15.99
C TYR A 381 16.52 -1.54 -17.04
N GLY A 382 16.23 -2.85 -17.01
CA GLY A 382 16.56 -3.76 -18.11
C GLY A 382 15.67 -3.57 -19.33
N ALA A 383 16.04 -4.20 -20.44
CA ALA A 383 15.22 -4.24 -21.64
C ALA A 383 13.85 -4.89 -21.35
N LEU A 384 12.81 -4.34 -21.96
CA LEU A 384 11.46 -4.90 -21.91
C LEU A 384 11.35 -6.10 -22.85
N SER A 385 10.75 -7.19 -22.37
CA SER A 385 10.34 -8.34 -23.18
C SER A 385 8.82 -8.51 -23.15
N SER A 386 8.26 -8.92 -24.28
CA SER A 386 6.82 -9.11 -24.49
C SER A 386 6.44 -10.48 -25.04
N ALA A 387 7.42 -11.33 -25.34
CA ALA A 387 7.16 -12.63 -25.94
C ALA A 387 6.55 -13.60 -24.93
N ASN A 388 5.63 -14.46 -25.39
CA ASN A 388 5.04 -15.54 -24.59
C ASN A 388 6.09 -16.50 -24.02
N GLU A 389 7.24 -16.61 -24.70
CA GLU A 389 8.40 -17.37 -24.28
C GLU A 389 9.66 -16.61 -24.67
N SER A 390 10.60 -16.43 -23.74
CA SER A 390 11.88 -15.79 -24.02
C SER A 390 12.94 -16.16 -22.99
N GLN A 391 14.21 -16.07 -23.37
CA GLN A 391 15.34 -16.13 -22.46
C GLN A 391 15.98 -14.75 -22.38
N ILE A 392 16.00 -14.15 -21.20
CA ILE A 392 16.56 -12.81 -20.95
C ILE A 392 17.68 -12.89 -19.92
N SER A 393 18.70 -12.05 -20.07
CA SER A 393 19.84 -11.99 -19.16
C SER A 393 20.12 -10.56 -18.72
N PHE A 394 20.63 -10.41 -17.50
CA PHE A 394 21.00 -9.12 -16.92
C PHE A 394 22.27 -9.24 -16.09
N GLN A 395 23.27 -8.47 -16.50
CA GLN A 395 24.54 -8.32 -15.79
C GLN A 395 24.41 -7.17 -14.80
N MET A 396 24.61 -7.41 -13.50
CA MET A 396 24.65 -6.32 -12.50
C MET A 396 25.97 -5.54 -12.56
N ASN A 397 25.89 -4.25 -12.27
CA ASN A 397 27.06 -3.40 -12.03
C ASN A 397 27.56 -3.57 -10.58
N SER A 398 28.82 -3.20 -10.33
CA SER A 398 29.47 -3.39 -9.01
C SER A 398 28.78 -2.62 -7.88
N ASN A 399 28.21 -1.44 -8.18
CA ASN A 399 27.53 -0.57 -7.22
C ASN A 399 26.06 -0.95 -6.96
N GLU A 400 25.47 -1.83 -7.78
CA GLU A 400 24.08 -2.27 -7.63
C GLU A 400 23.99 -3.31 -6.51
N THR A 401 22.99 -3.19 -5.64
CA THR A 401 22.80 -4.07 -4.47
C THR A 401 21.53 -4.90 -4.54
N GLY A 402 20.53 -4.48 -5.32
CA GLY A 402 19.31 -5.24 -5.54
C GLY A 402 19.07 -5.52 -7.01
N LEU A 403 18.46 -6.67 -7.29
CA LEU A 403 17.98 -7.07 -8.61
C LEU A 403 16.59 -7.67 -8.46
N TYR A 404 15.68 -7.27 -9.34
CA TYR A 404 14.30 -7.73 -9.35
C TYR A 404 13.91 -8.12 -10.77
N LEU A 405 13.11 -9.18 -10.90
CA LEU A 405 12.33 -9.44 -12.11
C LEU A 405 10.91 -8.92 -11.87
N VAL A 406 10.42 -8.12 -12.80
CA VAL A 406 9.02 -7.65 -12.81
C VAL A 406 8.30 -8.39 -13.92
N VAL A 407 7.11 -8.93 -13.62
CA VAL A 407 6.25 -9.62 -14.59
C VAL A 407 4.84 -9.06 -14.47
N MET A 408 4.28 -8.58 -15.57
CA MET A 408 2.94 -7.98 -15.63
C MET A 408 2.02 -8.79 -16.54
N GLY A 409 0.79 -9.02 -16.08
CA GLY A 409 -0.30 -9.52 -16.91
C GLY A 409 -0.72 -8.44 -17.89
N ALA A 410 -0.45 -8.62 -19.18
CA ALA A 410 -0.65 -7.59 -20.19
C ALA A 410 -1.67 -8.05 -21.25
N PRO A 411 -2.95 -7.66 -21.16
CA PRO A 411 -3.96 -8.11 -22.11
C PRO A 411 -3.71 -7.55 -23.52
N THR A 412 -3.82 -8.39 -24.55
CA THR A 412 -3.84 -7.96 -25.97
C THR A 412 -5.14 -7.24 -26.34
N THR A 413 -6.19 -7.40 -25.53
CA THR A 413 -7.45 -6.65 -25.60
C THR A 413 -7.91 -6.28 -24.19
N HIS A 414 -8.11 -4.99 -23.93
CA HIS A 414 -8.57 -4.49 -22.63
C HIS A 414 -9.91 -5.12 -22.21
N THR A 415 -10.00 -5.55 -20.95
CA THR A 415 -11.24 -5.96 -20.30
C THR A 415 -11.70 -4.87 -19.35
N SER A 416 -12.95 -4.41 -19.49
CA SER A 416 -13.59 -3.54 -18.49
C SER A 416 -14.43 -4.41 -17.55
N TYR A 417 -14.00 -4.52 -16.30
CA TYR A 417 -14.72 -5.26 -15.27
C TYR A 417 -15.77 -4.38 -14.61
N VAL A 418 -16.96 -4.94 -14.36
CA VAL A 418 -17.99 -4.34 -13.49
C VAL A 418 -17.49 -4.26 -12.05
N TRP A 419 -18.21 -3.58 -11.17
CA TRP A 419 -17.89 -3.54 -9.74
C TRP A 419 -18.07 -4.92 -9.12
N GLU A 420 -17.09 -5.41 -8.35
CA GLU A 420 -17.13 -6.74 -7.71
C GLU A 420 -17.60 -7.85 -8.67
N PRO A 421 -16.92 -8.09 -9.82
CA PRO A 421 -17.30 -9.14 -10.77
C PRO A 421 -17.13 -10.54 -10.14
N GLY A 422 -16.34 -10.62 -9.07
CA GLY A 422 -15.96 -11.81 -8.34
C GLY A 422 -14.67 -12.44 -8.89
N TRP A 423 -13.79 -12.89 -8.00
CA TRP A 423 -12.49 -13.46 -8.36
C TRP A 423 -12.52 -14.53 -9.46
N PRO A 424 -13.46 -15.50 -9.47
CA PRO A 424 -13.53 -16.51 -10.53
C PRO A 424 -13.83 -15.92 -11.91
N LYS A 425 -14.30 -14.67 -12.00
CA LYS A 425 -14.62 -13.97 -13.25
C LYS A 425 -13.51 -13.02 -13.72
N ILE A 426 -12.39 -12.98 -13.00
CA ILE A 426 -11.25 -12.13 -13.34
C ILE A 426 -10.19 -12.96 -14.07
N LYS A 427 -9.74 -12.45 -15.22
CA LYS A 427 -8.67 -13.08 -16.00
C LYS A 427 -7.34 -13.04 -15.26
N ARG A 428 -6.62 -14.16 -15.30
CA ARG A 428 -5.29 -14.35 -14.71
C ARG A 428 -4.28 -14.83 -15.74
N TYR A 429 -3.01 -14.56 -15.45
CA TYR A 429 -1.87 -14.82 -16.31
C TYR A 429 -0.83 -15.65 -15.54
N PRO A 430 -0.96 -16.98 -15.45
CA PRO A 430 0.05 -17.84 -14.84
C PRO A 430 1.25 -18.06 -15.77
N TYR A 431 2.45 -18.19 -15.19
CA TYR A 431 3.71 -18.39 -15.90
C TYR A 431 4.70 -19.22 -15.10
N GLU A 432 5.69 -19.74 -15.80
CA GLU A 432 6.83 -20.44 -15.23
C GLU A 432 8.15 -19.77 -15.58
N LEU A 433 9.12 -19.96 -14.70
CA LEU A 433 10.48 -19.47 -14.84
C LEU A 433 11.49 -20.60 -14.68
N ARG A 434 12.55 -20.56 -15.49
CA ARG A 434 13.84 -21.19 -15.14
C ARG A 434 14.85 -20.10 -14.86
N ILE A 435 15.47 -20.14 -13.69
CA ILE A 435 16.38 -19.09 -13.22
C ILE A 435 17.77 -19.71 -13.06
N ALA A 436 18.76 -19.13 -13.74
CA ALA A 436 20.16 -19.45 -13.57
C ALA A 436 20.89 -18.30 -12.87
N ASN A 437 21.90 -18.66 -12.08
CA ASN A 437 22.82 -17.76 -11.40
C ASN A 437 22.17 -16.82 -10.37
N ALA A 438 20.94 -17.11 -9.94
CA ALA A 438 20.27 -16.44 -8.83
C ALA A 438 19.25 -17.36 -8.16
N LEU A 439 18.93 -17.06 -6.91
CA LEU A 439 17.79 -17.62 -6.19
C LEU A 439 16.69 -16.56 -6.09
N PRO A 440 15.42 -16.90 -6.32
CA PRO A 440 14.32 -15.97 -6.04
C PRO A 440 14.07 -15.83 -4.54
N GLU A 441 13.40 -14.74 -4.14
CA GLU A 441 12.96 -14.49 -2.76
C GLU A 441 12.29 -15.73 -2.14
N GLY A 442 12.68 -16.04 -0.90
CA GLY A 442 12.25 -17.24 -0.18
C GLY A 442 13.20 -18.42 -0.29
N TYR A 443 14.19 -18.39 -1.18
CA TYR A 443 15.16 -19.48 -1.38
C TYR A 443 16.60 -19.08 -1.06
N GLN A 444 16.89 -17.81 -0.84
CA GLN A 444 18.18 -17.34 -0.37
C GLN A 444 18.46 -17.77 1.09
N PRO A 445 19.73 -17.96 1.50
CA PRO A 445 20.07 -18.46 2.83
C PRO A 445 19.58 -17.59 4.01
N ASP A 446 19.51 -16.27 3.83
CA ASP A 446 19.15 -15.29 4.85
C ASP A 446 17.69 -14.85 4.78
N TYR A 447 16.82 -15.63 4.13
CA TYR A 447 15.40 -15.31 3.99
C TYR A 447 14.76 -14.91 5.33
N ARG A 448 14.23 -13.68 5.37
CA ARG A 448 13.59 -13.03 6.53
C ARG A 448 14.47 -12.95 7.79
N ALA A 449 15.81 -13.02 7.68
CA ALA A 449 16.71 -12.97 8.83
C ALA A 449 16.52 -11.73 9.71
N ALA A 450 16.14 -10.59 9.12
CA ALA A 450 15.84 -9.35 9.85
C ALA A 450 14.72 -9.48 10.90
N TYR A 451 13.81 -10.45 10.72
CA TYR A 451 12.68 -10.70 11.61
C TYR A 451 12.94 -11.83 12.61
N LYS A 452 14.10 -12.48 12.53
CA LYS A 452 14.52 -13.59 13.38
C LYS A 452 15.41 -13.10 14.52
N THR A 453 14.87 -12.24 15.37
CA THR A 453 15.59 -11.65 16.51
C THR A 453 14.98 -12.11 17.84
N ASN A 454 15.81 -12.25 18.88
CA ASN A 454 15.40 -12.64 20.24
C ASN A 454 14.49 -13.89 20.30
N GLY A 455 14.98 -14.99 19.73
CA GLY A 455 14.22 -16.22 19.57
C GLY A 455 15.14 -17.42 19.37
N HIS A 456 14.55 -18.54 18.96
CA HIS A 456 15.23 -19.81 18.73
C HIS A 456 14.52 -20.60 17.63
N THR A 457 15.17 -21.67 17.15
CA THR A 457 14.55 -22.61 16.23
C THR A 457 13.73 -23.65 16.99
N HIS A 458 12.53 -23.98 16.49
CA HIS A 458 11.69 -25.01 17.09
C HIS A 458 12.28 -26.41 16.81
N SER A 459 12.31 -27.29 17.83
CA SER A 459 12.89 -28.62 17.71
C SER A 459 12.15 -29.51 16.69
N ASN A 460 10.85 -29.31 16.56
CA ASN A 460 10.02 -29.98 15.56
C ASN A 460 9.81 -29.06 14.33
N GLY A 461 10.66 -29.24 13.31
CA GLY A 461 10.57 -28.57 12.01
C GLY A 461 11.63 -27.49 11.74
N GLY A 462 12.26 -26.93 12.76
CA GLY A 462 13.38 -25.98 12.62
C GLY A 462 13.01 -24.53 12.29
N GLY A 463 11.71 -24.19 12.27
CA GLY A 463 11.24 -22.82 12.06
C GLY A 463 11.52 -21.88 13.22
N TRP A 464 11.41 -20.57 12.99
CA TRP A 464 11.78 -19.56 13.98
C TRP A 464 10.65 -19.23 14.95
N VAL A 465 10.97 -19.19 16.25
CA VAL A 465 10.06 -18.85 17.34
C VAL A 465 10.65 -17.73 18.19
N SER A 466 9.90 -16.64 18.38
CA SER A 466 10.27 -15.57 19.32
C SER A 466 10.27 -16.09 20.77
N ASN A 467 11.17 -15.60 21.62
CA ASN A 467 11.18 -15.94 23.06
C ASN A 467 9.92 -15.49 23.82
N THR A 468 9.14 -14.59 23.23
CA THR A 468 7.84 -14.13 23.75
C THR A 468 6.67 -15.02 23.34
N ALA A 469 6.88 -15.92 22.39
CA ALA A 469 5.87 -16.86 21.93
C ALA A 469 6.00 -18.19 22.69
N THR A 470 4.87 -18.87 22.91
CA THR A 470 4.84 -20.21 23.49
C THR A 470 4.44 -21.20 22.40
N VAL A 471 5.30 -22.18 22.12
CA VAL A 471 5.03 -23.22 21.11
C VAL A 471 5.25 -24.59 21.76
N ALA A 472 4.24 -25.45 21.69
CA ALA A 472 4.31 -26.80 22.25
C ALA A 472 5.24 -27.70 21.42
N ALA A 473 5.97 -28.61 22.07
CA ALA A 473 6.86 -29.54 21.40
C ALA A 473 6.15 -30.46 20.37
N THR A 474 4.85 -30.68 20.54
CA THR A 474 3.99 -31.45 19.63
C THR A 474 3.59 -30.67 18.38
N ALA A 475 3.65 -29.33 18.40
CA ALA A 475 3.40 -28.52 17.22
C ALA A 475 4.59 -28.62 16.24
N TYR A 476 4.32 -28.45 14.95
CA TYR A 476 5.34 -28.39 13.91
C TYR A 476 5.52 -26.95 13.43
N VAL A 477 6.75 -26.46 13.36
CA VAL A 477 7.08 -25.16 12.77
C VAL A 477 8.15 -25.37 11.71
N GLY A 478 7.76 -25.26 10.44
CA GLY A 478 8.62 -25.52 9.29
C GLY A 478 9.76 -24.51 9.13
N PRO A 479 10.83 -24.87 8.41
CA PRO A 479 12.12 -24.16 8.45
C PRO A 479 12.08 -22.71 7.95
N LYS A 480 11.08 -22.34 7.15
CA LYS A 480 10.88 -20.97 6.64
C LYS A 480 9.73 -20.22 7.33
N ALA A 481 9.00 -20.87 8.23
CA ALA A 481 7.91 -20.27 8.97
C ALA A 481 8.43 -19.41 10.15
N ILE A 482 7.65 -18.41 10.52
CA ILE A 482 7.95 -17.50 11.64
C ILE A 482 6.74 -17.47 12.59
N VAL A 483 7.00 -17.73 13.87
CA VAL A 483 6.06 -17.55 14.97
C VAL A 483 6.62 -16.48 15.92
N ARG A 484 5.89 -15.39 16.14
CA ARG A 484 6.40 -14.25 16.91
C ARG A 484 5.33 -13.53 17.74
N GLY A 485 5.74 -12.46 18.42
CA GLY A 485 4.88 -11.72 19.34
C GLY A 485 4.47 -12.59 20.53
N SER A 486 3.27 -12.38 21.05
CA SER A 486 2.69 -13.16 22.17
C SER A 486 1.92 -14.39 21.66
N SER A 487 2.34 -15.01 20.55
CA SER A 487 1.63 -16.16 19.98
C SER A 487 1.65 -17.38 20.91
N ASN A 488 0.57 -18.15 20.91
CA ASN A 488 0.45 -19.42 21.61
C ASN A 488 0.06 -20.52 20.62
N VAL A 489 0.97 -21.44 20.34
CA VAL A 489 0.78 -22.55 19.39
C VAL A 489 0.83 -23.87 20.16
N SER A 490 -0.27 -24.63 20.17
CA SER A 490 -0.41 -25.85 20.97
C SER A 490 -1.11 -26.99 20.21
N GLY A 491 -1.18 -28.18 20.83
CA GLY A 491 -1.70 -29.39 20.19
C GLY A 491 -0.76 -29.90 19.09
N ASN A 492 -1.33 -30.38 17.99
CA ASN A 492 -0.65 -30.85 16.79
C ASN A 492 -0.67 -29.80 15.67
N ALA A 493 -0.79 -28.51 16.00
CA ALA A 493 -0.83 -27.44 15.00
C ALA A 493 0.43 -27.45 14.13
N ARG A 494 0.28 -27.13 12.83
CA ARG A 494 1.38 -27.14 11.84
C ARG A 494 1.48 -25.78 11.19
N ILE A 495 2.60 -25.11 11.40
CA ILE A 495 2.95 -23.84 10.75
C ILE A 495 4.01 -24.15 9.69
N GLU A 496 3.70 -23.98 8.42
CA GLU A 496 4.46 -24.53 7.29
C GLU A 496 4.72 -23.49 6.20
N GLY A 497 5.49 -23.87 5.19
CA GLY A 497 5.84 -22.98 4.09
C GLY A 497 6.59 -21.75 4.59
N THR A 498 6.21 -20.58 4.08
CA THR A 498 6.68 -19.26 4.50
C THR A 498 5.66 -18.53 5.36
N ALA A 499 4.76 -19.27 6.02
CA ALA A 499 3.71 -18.69 6.86
C ALA A 499 4.28 -17.82 7.99
N TRP A 500 3.52 -16.79 8.33
CA TRP A 500 3.84 -15.84 9.39
C TRP A 500 2.70 -15.78 10.39
N VAL A 501 3.00 -16.09 11.65
CA VAL A 501 2.04 -16.09 12.76
C VAL A 501 2.52 -15.15 13.85
N GLU A 502 1.68 -14.18 14.21
CA GLU A 502 2.03 -13.15 15.19
C GLU A 502 0.85 -12.81 16.09
N ASN A 503 1.09 -12.76 17.41
CA ASN A 503 0.09 -12.45 18.44
C ASN A 503 -1.18 -13.31 18.36
N ALA A 504 -1.10 -14.53 17.81
CA ALA A 504 -2.26 -15.39 17.56
C ALA A 504 -2.26 -16.62 18.47
N THR A 505 -3.46 -17.15 18.75
CA THR A 505 -3.64 -18.44 19.43
C THR A 505 -3.98 -19.51 18.40
N VAL A 506 -3.14 -20.53 18.26
CA VAL A 506 -3.31 -21.63 17.29
C VAL A 506 -3.30 -22.96 18.04
N GLN A 507 -4.38 -23.73 17.94
CA GLN A 507 -4.60 -24.91 18.78
C GLN A 507 -5.01 -26.14 17.95
N ASN A 508 -5.06 -27.30 18.61
CA ASN A 508 -5.56 -28.56 18.05
C ASN A 508 -4.77 -29.02 16.81
N ASN A 509 -5.40 -29.17 15.65
CA ASN A 509 -4.81 -29.69 14.41
C ASN A 509 -4.81 -28.65 13.29
N VAL A 510 -4.83 -27.35 13.63
CA VAL A 510 -4.82 -26.26 12.64
C VAL A 510 -3.56 -26.33 11.79
N VAL A 511 -3.72 -26.08 10.48
CA VAL A 511 -2.61 -25.94 9.53
C VAL A 511 -2.59 -24.51 9.01
N ILE A 512 -1.46 -23.82 9.19
CA ILE A 512 -1.18 -22.51 8.58
C ILE A 512 0.01 -22.70 7.63
N THR A 513 -0.19 -22.60 6.32
CA THR A 513 0.81 -22.99 5.31
C THR A 513 0.87 -22.01 4.13
N GLY A 514 1.70 -22.31 3.12
CA GLY A 514 1.97 -21.40 2.02
C GLY A 514 2.68 -20.13 2.48
N ASN A 515 2.25 -18.97 1.99
CA ASN A 515 2.64 -17.65 2.44
C ASN A 515 1.51 -16.95 3.24
N ALA A 516 0.64 -17.72 3.90
CA ALA A 516 -0.40 -17.14 4.74
C ALA A 516 0.18 -16.24 5.84
N ASN A 517 -0.52 -15.15 6.14
CA ASN A 517 -0.18 -14.25 7.23
C ASN A 517 -1.35 -14.14 8.23
N VAL A 518 -1.03 -14.43 9.49
CA VAL A 518 -1.97 -14.42 10.60
C VAL A 518 -1.45 -13.47 11.66
N TRP A 519 -2.22 -12.42 11.95
CA TRP A 519 -1.93 -11.45 13.00
C TRP A 519 -3.11 -11.33 13.96
N GLY A 520 -2.90 -11.70 15.23
CA GLY A 520 -3.98 -11.74 16.21
C GLY A 520 -4.98 -12.87 15.95
N GLY A 521 -5.97 -12.98 16.84
CA GLY A 521 -7.08 -13.91 16.68
C GLY A 521 -6.87 -15.32 17.24
N THR A 522 -7.86 -16.18 17.01
CA THR A 522 -7.91 -17.57 17.52
C THR A 522 -8.23 -18.57 16.42
N TYR A 523 -7.38 -19.59 16.31
CA TYR A 523 -7.46 -20.62 15.29
C TYR A 523 -7.50 -21.99 15.98
N SER A 524 -8.56 -22.77 15.75
CA SER A 524 -8.78 -24.03 16.49
C SER A 524 -9.42 -25.13 15.63
N GLY A 525 -9.51 -26.34 16.20
CA GLY A 525 -10.06 -27.51 15.49
C GLY A 525 -9.10 -28.08 14.44
N SER A 526 -9.56 -28.18 13.21
CA SER A 526 -8.82 -28.69 12.05
C SER A 526 -8.86 -27.69 10.89
N ALA A 527 -8.90 -26.39 11.20
CA ALA A 527 -8.96 -25.34 10.20
C ALA A 527 -7.67 -25.30 9.36
N ASN A 528 -7.80 -24.91 8.09
CA ASN A 528 -6.70 -24.77 7.16
C ASN A 528 -6.63 -23.33 6.64
N ILE A 529 -5.52 -22.66 6.93
CA ILE A 529 -5.20 -21.32 6.44
C ILE A 529 -4.01 -21.48 5.51
N SER A 530 -4.18 -21.24 4.22
CA SER A 530 -3.17 -21.61 3.22
C SER A 530 -3.00 -20.60 2.10
N GLU A 531 -2.09 -20.93 1.18
CA GLU A 531 -1.78 -20.15 0.00
C GLU A 531 -1.31 -18.74 0.38
N ASN A 532 -2.08 -17.69 0.15
CA ASN A 532 -1.70 -16.32 0.45
C ASN A 532 -2.64 -15.63 1.44
N ALA A 533 -3.55 -16.35 2.11
CA ALA A 533 -4.57 -15.76 2.96
C ALA A 533 -4.00 -14.79 4.01
N ILE A 534 -4.69 -13.67 4.24
CA ILE A 534 -4.36 -12.64 5.22
C ILE A 534 -5.50 -12.57 6.23
N LEU A 535 -5.20 -12.85 7.50
CA LEU A 535 -6.18 -12.85 8.58
C LEU A 535 -5.70 -11.96 9.73
N ASN A 536 -6.50 -10.93 10.04
CA ASN A 536 -6.22 -10.00 11.13
C ASN A 536 -7.30 -10.12 12.20
N ASN A 537 -6.93 -10.49 13.43
CA ASN A 537 -7.84 -10.62 14.57
C ASN A 537 -9.07 -11.52 14.30
N CYS A 538 -8.93 -12.51 13.42
CA CYS A 538 -10.03 -13.40 13.04
C CYS A 538 -10.19 -14.59 14.01
N THR A 539 -11.37 -15.19 14.02
CA THR A 539 -11.62 -16.46 14.71
C THR A 539 -11.95 -17.55 13.70
N VAL A 540 -11.10 -18.55 13.53
CA VAL A 540 -11.31 -19.62 12.55
C VAL A 540 -11.31 -20.96 13.27
N SER A 541 -12.38 -21.74 13.09
CA SER A 541 -12.59 -22.95 13.89
C SER A 541 -13.14 -24.12 13.08
N GLY A 542 -13.16 -25.30 13.69
CA GLY A 542 -13.73 -26.50 13.07
C GLY A 542 -12.93 -26.92 11.83
N THR A 543 -13.60 -27.10 10.70
CA THR A 543 -13.01 -27.51 9.41
C THR A 543 -12.95 -26.38 8.39
N ALA A 544 -12.98 -25.12 8.84
CA ALA A 544 -12.93 -23.96 7.95
C ALA A 544 -11.64 -23.96 7.09
N ILE A 545 -11.76 -23.53 5.84
CA ILE A 545 -10.65 -23.40 4.90
C ILE A 545 -10.57 -21.95 4.44
N ILE A 546 -9.48 -21.27 4.76
CA ILE A 546 -9.18 -19.92 4.26
C ILE A 546 -7.96 -20.02 3.34
N LYS A 547 -8.13 -19.66 2.07
CA LYS A 547 -7.10 -19.87 1.03
C LYS A 547 -7.05 -18.71 0.03
N GLY A 548 -6.32 -18.88 -1.08
CA GLY A 548 -6.20 -17.89 -2.13
C GLY A 548 -5.61 -16.58 -1.59
N ASN A 549 -6.21 -15.47 -2.01
CA ASN A 549 -5.89 -14.14 -1.53
C ASN A 549 -6.91 -13.58 -0.54
N ALA A 550 -7.75 -14.42 0.08
CA ALA A 550 -8.74 -13.98 1.06
C ALA A 550 -8.10 -13.04 2.09
N MET A 551 -8.81 -11.96 2.40
CA MET A 551 -8.29 -10.86 3.21
C MET A 551 -9.36 -10.44 4.21
N GLU A 552 -9.16 -10.79 5.48
CA GLU A 552 -10.23 -10.74 6.49
C GLU A 552 -9.78 -10.05 7.78
N TRP A 553 -10.71 -9.34 8.43
CA TRP A 553 -10.46 -8.56 9.65
C TRP A 553 -11.56 -8.72 10.70
N GLY A 554 -11.21 -9.24 11.88
CA GLY A 554 -12.13 -9.28 13.02
C GLY A 554 -13.34 -10.21 12.85
N VAL A 555 -13.34 -11.07 11.85
CA VAL A 555 -14.47 -11.94 11.50
C VAL A 555 -14.27 -13.39 11.95
N SER A 556 -15.37 -14.12 12.02
CA SER A 556 -15.41 -15.50 12.50
C SER A 556 -15.87 -16.48 11.44
N PHE A 557 -15.16 -17.60 11.27
CA PHE A 557 -15.50 -18.68 10.35
C PHE A 557 -15.59 -20.04 11.05
N GLY A 558 -16.71 -20.73 10.83
CA GLY A 558 -17.03 -22.02 11.41
C GLY A 558 -16.80 -23.21 10.48
N ALA A 559 -17.14 -24.41 10.97
CA ALA A 559 -16.97 -25.66 10.22
C ALA A 559 -17.67 -25.64 8.84
N GLY A 560 -17.00 -26.19 7.82
CA GLY A 560 -17.53 -26.29 6.46
C GLY A 560 -17.49 -24.99 5.64
N VAL A 561 -17.03 -23.87 6.20
CA VAL A 561 -16.85 -22.61 5.48
C VAL A 561 -15.53 -22.64 4.70
N THR A 562 -15.58 -22.37 3.40
CA THR A 562 -14.40 -22.11 2.58
C THR A 562 -14.40 -20.67 2.10
N VAL A 563 -13.41 -19.89 2.51
CA VAL A 563 -13.16 -18.53 2.02
C VAL A 563 -11.91 -18.53 1.16
N GLY A 564 -11.96 -17.93 -0.02
CA GLY A 564 -10.86 -17.95 -0.98
C GLY A 564 -10.93 -16.83 -2.01
N GLY A 565 -10.20 -16.97 -3.12
CA GLY A 565 -10.16 -15.95 -4.17
C GLY A 565 -9.69 -14.61 -3.63
N ASP A 566 -10.48 -13.55 -3.80
CA ASP A 566 -10.23 -12.20 -3.23
C ASP A 566 -11.31 -11.76 -2.23
N ALA A 567 -11.97 -12.74 -1.61
CA ALA A 567 -13.02 -12.52 -0.63
C ALA A 567 -12.56 -11.67 0.56
N GLU A 568 -13.46 -10.78 1.00
CA GLU A 568 -13.41 -9.89 2.16
C GLU A 568 -14.86 -9.84 2.70
N ILE A 569 -15.24 -10.80 3.55
CA ILE A 569 -16.66 -11.06 3.88
C ILE A 569 -16.95 -10.95 5.37
N GLY A 570 -18.24 -10.83 5.71
CA GLY A 570 -18.68 -10.87 7.10
C GLY A 570 -18.43 -12.22 7.79
N SER A 571 -18.59 -12.25 9.12
CA SER A 571 -18.52 -13.50 9.88
C SER A 571 -19.54 -14.51 9.35
N CYS A 572 -19.11 -15.76 9.19
CA CYS A 572 -19.91 -16.80 8.56
C CYS A 572 -19.83 -18.15 9.26
N SER A 573 -20.99 -18.77 9.49
CA SER A 573 -21.10 -20.13 10.02
C SER A 573 -21.81 -21.11 9.08
N THR A 574 -22.41 -20.60 7.99
CA THR A 574 -23.06 -21.42 6.96
C THR A 574 -22.00 -22.07 6.07
N ALA A 575 -21.93 -23.40 6.09
CA ALA A 575 -21.05 -24.16 5.22
C ALA A 575 -21.29 -23.80 3.75
N GLY A 576 -20.22 -23.53 3.01
CA GLY A 576 -20.29 -22.95 1.67
C GLY A 576 -18.92 -22.51 1.15
N VAL A 577 -18.88 -22.08 -0.11
CA VAL A 577 -17.67 -21.62 -0.80
C VAL A 577 -17.82 -20.17 -1.24
N TYR A 578 -17.01 -19.30 -0.64
CA TYR A 578 -16.99 -17.85 -0.79
C TYR A 578 -15.67 -17.42 -1.41
N LEU A 579 -15.64 -17.21 -2.72
CA LEU A 579 -14.41 -16.82 -3.45
C LEU A 579 -14.37 -15.34 -3.82
N GLN A 580 -15.36 -14.57 -3.40
CA GLN A 580 -15.60 -13.19 -3.81
C GLN A 580 -16.42 -12.45 -2.76
N VAL A 581 -16.32 -11.12 -2.76
CA VAL A 581 -17.17 -10.26 -1.93
C VAL A 581 -18.60 -10.30 -2.46
N PRO A 582 -19.61 -10.52 -1.59
CA PRO A 582 -21.00 -10.51 -1.98
C PRO A 582 -21.42 -9.21 -2.67
N HIS A 583 -21.93 -9.33 -3.90
CA HIS A 583 -22.41 -8.19 -4.65
C HIS A 583 -23.50 -8.62 -5.65
N THR A 584 -24.39 -7.69 -6.00
CA THR A 584 -25.46 -7.95 -6.97
C THR A 584 -24.91 -8.38 -8.33
N ASN A 585 -23.77 -7.82 -8.77
CA ASN A 585 -23.14 -8.16 -10.06
C ASN A 585 -22.61 -9.60 -10.15
N ASN A 586 -22.30 -10.22 -9.01
CA ASN A 586 -21.81 -11.61 -8.97
C ASN A 586 -22.87 -12.60 -8.47
N GLY A 587 -24.07 -12.11 -8.16
CA GLY A 587 -25.21 -12.93 -7.74
C GLY A 587 -25.02 -13.58 -6.38
N ARG A 588 -24.18 -13.02 -5.51
CA ARG A 588 -23.91 -13.53 -4.15
C ARG A 588 -24.52 -12.63 -3.10
N THR A 589 -24.89 -13.24 -1.98
CA THR A 589 -25.26 -12.54 -0.74
C THR A 589 -24.39 -13.03 0.41
N GLU A 590 -24.29 -12.24 1.47
CA GLU A 590 -23.55 -12.62 2.68
C GLU A 590 -23.99 -14.00 3.18
N CYS A 591 -23.01 -14.89 3.41
CA CYS A 591 -23.24 -16.23 3.97
C CYS A 591 -24.30 -17.10 3.28
N ASP A 592 -24.41 -16.99 1.96
CA ASP A 592 -25.40 -17.69 1.14
C ASP A 592 -25.27 -19.23 1.06
N GLY A 593 -24.23 -19.83 1.62
CA GLY A 593 -24.06 -21.28 1.67
C GLY A 593 -23.86 -21.94 0.31
N GLN A 594 -23.52 -21.17 -0.73
CA GLN A 594 -23.42 -21.73 -2.08
C GLN A 594 -22.26 -22.72 -2.20
N SER A 595 -22.49 -23.80 -2.94
CA SER A 595 -21.50 -24.86 -3.14
C SER A 595 -20.35 -24.43 -4.07
N ALA A 596 -19.29 -25.23 -4.10
CA ALA A 596 -18.20 -25.04 -5.06
C ALA A 596 -18.65 -25.15 -6.54
N THR A 597 -19.77 -25.81 -6.81
CA THR A 597 -20.32 -26.01 -8.17
C THR A 597 -21.28 -24.91 -8.59
N HIS A 598 -21.61 -23.96 -7.71
CA HIS A 598 -22.46 -22.82 -8.07
C HIS A 598 -21.80 -22.00 -9.18
N THR A 599 -22.60 -21.47 -10.13
CA THR A 599 -22.10 -20.83 -11.36
C THR A 599 -21.22 -19.60 -11.11
N SER A 600 -21.47 -18.87 -10.02
CA SER A 600 -20.63 -17.76 -9.56
C SER A 600 -19.22 -18.20 -9.12
N ASN A 601 -19.05 -19.46 -8.73
CA ASN A 601 -17.75 -20.05 -8.36
C ASN A 601 -17.04 -20.70 -9.56
N ALA A 602 -17.68 -20.75 -10.73
CA ALA A 602 -17.05 -21.27 -11.95
C ALA A 602 -15.96 -20.30 -12.44
N ASP A 603 -14.75 -20.79 -12.56
CA ASP A 603 -13.59 -20.02 -12.99
C ASP A 603 -13.59 -19.79 -14.51
N VAL A 604 -13.34 -18.55 -14.93
CA VAL A 604 -13.20 -18.20 -16.37
C VAL A 604 -11.84 -18.59 -16.93
N ASN A 605 -10.88 -18.88 -16.06
CA ASN A 605 -9.52 -19.25 -16.42
C ASN A 605 -9.46 -20.77 -16.60
N ALA A 606 -8.96 -21.23 -17.75
CA ALA A 606 -8.78 -22.65 -17.99
C ALA A 606 -7.68 -23.23 -17.09
N GLY A 607 -7.78 -24.51 -16.75
CA GLY A 607 -6.69 -25.23 -16.10
C GLY A 607 -5.49 -25.39 -17.03
N TYR A 608 -4.29 -25.51 -16.44
CA TYR A 608 -3.06 -25.75 -17.19
C TYR A 608 -2.21 -26.84 -16.52
N THR A 609 -1.31 -27.42 -17.30
CA THR A 609 -0.29 -28.35 -16.81
C THR A 609 1.08 -27.69 -16.87
N GLN A 610 1.95 -28.04 -15.93
CA GLN A 610 3.31 -27.52 -15.92
C GLN A 610 4.05 -27.88 -17.21
N PHE A 611 4.93 -26.98 -17.67
CA PHE A 611 5.81 -27.25 -18.79
C PHE A 611 6.82 -28.37 -18.43
N THR A 612 7.34 -29.05 -19.44
CA THR A 612 8.43 -30.03 -19.26
C THR A 612 9.78 -29.34 -19.07
N ASP A 613 10.77 -30.04 -18.50
CA ASP A 613 12.14 -29.53 -18.38
C ASP A 613 12.75 -29.15 -19.73
N THR A 614 12.40 -29.89 -20.78
CA THR A 614 12.82 -29.60 -22.18
C THR A 614 12.22 -28.29 -22.69
N GLN A 615 10.93 -28.04 -22.44
CA GLN A 615 10.27 -26.79 -22.83
C GLN A 615 10.81 -25.57 -22.07
N MET A 616 11.31 -25.78 -20.84
CA MET A 616 11.92 -24.75 -20.01
C MET A 616 13.45 -24.72 -20.11
N ALA A 617 14.06 -25.45 -21.04
CA ALA A 617 15.51 -25.46 -21.22
C ALA A 617 16.03 -24.11 -21.73
N PHE A 618 17.23 -23.73 -21.28
CA PHE A 618 17.96 -22.61 -21.87
C PHE A 618 18.42 -22.99 -23.29
N SER A 619 18.49 -22.01 -24.19
CA SER A 619 18.92 -22.21 -25.58
C SER A 619 20.44 -22.37 -25.74
N GLY A 620 21.15 -22.76 -24.68
CA GLY A 620 22.61 -22.87 -24.62
C GLY A 620 23.10 -23.07 -23.18
N SER A 621 24.42 -23.14 -23.01
CA SER A 621 25.03 -23.18 -21.67
C SER A 621 24.96 -21.80 -21.00
N VAL A 622 24.63 -21.79 -19.71
CA VAL A 622 24.70 -20.58 -18.87
C VAL A 622 25.89 -20.72 -17.95
N ALA A 623 26.91 -19.88 -18.14
CA ALA A 623 28.13 -19.94 -17.34
C ALA A 623 27.87 -19.46 -15.90
N CYS A 624 28.46 -20.15 -14.93
CA CYS A 624 28.52 -19.72 -13.54
C CYS A 624 29.88 -20.07 -12.95
N THR A 625 30.64 -19.06 -12.55
CA THR A 625 31.68 -19.23 -11.54
C THR A 625 31.02 -18.93 -10.21
N ALA A 626 30.89 -19.93 -9.34
CA ALA A 626 30.23 -19.75 -8.05
C ALA A 626 30.85 -18.56 -7.31
N LEU A 627 30.01 -17.73 -6.68
CA LEU A 627 30.51 -16.83 -5.64
C LEU A 627 31.25 -17.73 -4.64
N ALA A 628 32.53 -17.46 -4.40
CA ALA A 628 33.22 -18.12 -3.30
C ALA A 628 32.30 -17.97 -2.09
N ALA A 629 31.94 -19.10 -1.49
CA ALA A 629 31.23 -19.07 -0.22
C ALA A 629 32.15 -18.34 0.73
N ALA A 630 31.97 -17.03 0.86
CA ALA A 630 32.31 -16.37 2.09
C ALA A 630 31.50 -17.19 3.09
N HIS A 631 32.18 -18.01 3.87
CA HIS A 631 31.73 -18.34 5.21
C HIS A 631 31.63 -17.01 5.97
N ALA A 632 30.64 -16.20 5.59
CA ALA A 632 30.02 -15.27 6.48
C ALA A 632 29.25 -16.19 7.43
N SER A 633 29.97 -16.65 8.47
CA SER A 633 29.35 -16.78 9.77
C SER A 633 28.37 -15.61 9.89
N VAL A 634 27.09 -15.91 10.14
CA VAL A 634 26.06 -14.92 10.40
C VAL A 634 26.61 -14.00 11.49
N THR A 635 27.26 -12.93 11.04
CA THR A 635 27.49 -11.77 11.85
C THR A 635 26.23 -11.04 11.53
N ALA A 636 25.20 -11.29 12.36
CA ALA A 636 24.20 -10.28 12.63
C ALA A 636 24.93 -8.93 12.57
N LEU A 637 24.32 -7.90 11.98
CA LEU A 637 24.74 -6.54 12.32
C LEU A 637 24.60 -6.47 13.85
N LYS A 638 25.69 -6.78 14.55
CA LYS A 638 25.69 -6.88 15.99
C LYS A 638 25.53 -5.44 16.39
N ASP A 639 24.51 -5.16 17.14
CA ASP A 639 24.44 -3.88 17.84
C ASP A 639 25.70 -3.73 18.72
N VAL A 640 25.98 -2.54 19.23
CA VAL A 640 26.95 -2.44 20.33
C VAL A 640 26.36 -3.18 21.52
N VAL A 641 27.02 -4.27 21.93
CA VAL A 641 26.59 -5.07 23.07
C VAL A 641 27.19 -4.46 24.34
N VAL A 642 26.34 -4.21 25.34
CA VAL A 642 26.76 -3.78 26.67
C VAL A 642 26.42 -4.89 27.66
N TYR A 643 27.42 -5.38 28.40
CA TYR A 643 27.22 -6.45 29.38
C TYR A 643 28.20 -6.33 30.57
N PRO A 644 27.76 -6.59 31.82
CA PRO A 644 26.37 -6.82 32.23
C PRO A 644 25.53 -5.55 32.13
N ASN A 645 24.21 -5.71 31.97
CA ASN A 645 23.23 -4.62 32.03
C ASN A 645 21.94 -5.18 32.66
N PRO A 646 21.65 -4.94 33.95
CA PRO A 646 22.22 -3.89 34.80
C PRO A 646 23.71 -4.06 35.20
N VAL A 647 24.42 -2.94 35.34
CA VAL A 647 25.84 -2.82 35.73
C VAL A 647 25.94 -2.74 37.26
N ARG A 648 26.75 -3.61 37.89
CA ARG A 648 27.00 -3.63 39.35
C ARG A 648 28.42 -3.22 39.78
N GLY A 649 29.26 -2.86 38.82
CA GLY A 649 30.65 -2.49 39.08
C GLY A 649 31.36 -2.19 37.77
N GLN A 650 31.48 -3.16 36.88
CA GLN A 650 32.08 -2.98 35.56
C GLN A 650 31.07 -3.27 34.45
N LEU A 651 31.18 -2.52 33.35
CA LEU A 651 30.49 -2.82 32.11
C LEU A 651 31.48 -3.00 30.97
N ASN A 652 31.20 -3.95 30.09
CA ASN A 652 31.93 -4.17 28.87
C ASN A 652 31.11 -3.69 27.68
N ILE A 653 31.71 -2.85 26.85
CA ILE A 653 31.15 -2.34 25.61
C ILE A 653 31.84 -3.07 24.47
N SER A 654 31.10 -3.89 23.73
CA SER A 654 31.63 -4.57 22.55
C SER A 654 31.64 -3.63 21.36
N MET A 655 32.83 -3.31 20.85
CA MET A 655 33.00 -2.40 19.71
C MET A 655 33.46 -3.15 18.46
N ARG A 656 33.17 -4.46 18.37
CA ARG A 656 33.51 -5.33 17.22
C ARG A 656 32.90 -4.88 15.88
N ASN A 657 32.01 -3.89 15.90
CA ASN A 657 31.38 -3.29 14.72
C ASN A 657 32.14 -2.10 14.14
N PHE A 658 33.20 -1.64 14.83
CA PHE A 658 34.09 -0.57 14.40
C PHE A 658 35.38 -1.17 13.83
N SER A 659 35.99 -0.48 12.87
CA SER A 659 37.24 -0.98 12.26
C SER A 659 38.36 -0.88 13.30
N PRO A 660 39.25 -1.90 13.44
CA PRO A 660 40.49 -1.73 14.19
C PRO A 660 41.19 -0.46 13.66
N ASP A 661 41.64 0.41 14.57
CA ASP A 661 42.27 1.72 14.30
C ASP A 661 41.34 2.92 14.01
N GLU A 662 40.03 2.72 13.97
CA GLU A 662 39.03 3.80 13.88
C GLU A 662 38.99 4.63 15.18
N ASP A 663 38.90 5.95 15.04
CA ASP A 663 38.63 6.85 16.17
C ASP A 663 37.15 6.76 16.54
N VAL A 664 36.85 6.33 17.76
CA VAL A 664 35.50 6.16 18.29
C VAL A 664 35.30 7.07 19.50
N LEU A 665 34.20 7.83 19.49
CA LEU A 665 33.74 8.65 20.61
C LEU A 665 32.68 7.90 21.40
N ILE A 666 32.94 7.68 22.68
CA ILE A 666 32.02 7.07 23.64
C ILE A 666 31.47 8.16 24.54
N SER A 667 30.15 8.34 24.51
CA SER A 667 29.45 9.31 25.34
C SER A 667 28.40 8.61 26.19
N LEU A 668 28.35 8.89 27.50
CA LEU A 668 27.24 8.50 28.38
C LEU A 668 26.45 9.72 28.78
N TYR A 669 25.14 9.65 28.63
CA TYR A 669 24.19 10.67 29.06
C TYR A 669 23.40 10.14 30.26
N ASN A 670 23.21 10.94 31.31
CA ASN A 670 22.28 10.62 32.37
C ASN A 670 20.82 10.85 31.93
N SER A 671 19.85 10.54 32.80
CA SER A 671 18.42 10.71 32.52
C SER A 671 17.98 12.16 32.26
N ALA A 672 18.79 13.15 32.64
CA ALA A 672 18.56 14.57 32.34
C ALA A 672 19.20 15.01 31.01
N GLY A 673 19.80 14.09 30.25
CA GLY A 673 20.48 14.40 28.99
C GLY A 673 21.85 15.04 29.16
N ILE A 674 22.40 15.08 30.38
CA ILE A 674 23.72 15.63 30.66
C ILE A 674 24.78 14.56 30.41
N ILE A 675 25.84 14.93 29.70
CA ILE A 675 26.99 14.06 29.43
C ILE A 675 27.79 13.85 30.72
N VAL A 676 27.91 12.59 31.15
CA VAL A 676 28.67 12.18 32.34
C VAL A 676 29.98 11.47 32.01
N LEU A 677 30.11 10.94 30.78
CA LEU A 677 31.37 10.43 30.24
C LEU A 677 31.46 10.85 28.78
N ASN A 678 32.64 11.30 28.33
CA ASN A 678 32.92 11.55 26.93
C ASN A 678 34.38 11.21 26.63
N ARG A 679 34.63 10.09 25.96
CA ARG A 679 35.98 9.56 25.75
C ARG A 679 36.20 9.20 24.29
N LYS A 680 37.23 9.80 23.68
CA LYS A 680 37.70 9.41 22.34
C LYS A 680 38.78 8.34 22.49
N ILE A 681 38.59 7.20 21.85
CA ILE A 681 39.53 6.07 21.88
C ILE A 681 39.74 5.50 20.48
N LYS A 682 40.80 4.69 20.31
CA LYS A 682 40.89 3.77 19.18
C LYS A 682 39.96 2.59 19.39
N ALA A 683 39.26 2.15 18.34
CA ALA A 683 38.38 1.00 18.37
C ALA A 683 39.17 -0.27 18.76
N THR A 684 38.81 -0.85 19.91
CA THR A 684 39.28 -2.17 20.37
C THR A 684 38.10 -3.15 20.38
N PRO A 685 38.32 -4.47 20.39
CA PRO A 685 37.20 -5.44 20.38
C PRO A 685 36.23 -5.26 21.57
N ASN A 686 36.75 -4.87 22.73
CA ASN A 686 35.96 -4.54 23.92
C ASN A 686 36.59 -3.37 24.67
N LEU A 687 35.76 -2.51 25.26
CA LEU A 687 36.16 -1.55 26.28
C LEU A 687 35.48 -1.90 27.59
N THR A 688 36.25 -2.02 28.67
CA THR A 688 35.73 -2.14 30.02
C THR A 688 35.69 -0.76 30.68
N LEU A 689 34.54 -0.38 31.21
CA LEU A 689 34.38 0.80 32.07
C LEU A 689 34.04 0.33 33.48
N ASP A 690 34.72 0.92 34.45
CA ASP A 690 34.43 0.69 35.87
C ASP A 690 33.50 1.81 36.36
N ALA A 691 32.25 1.47 36.64
CA ALA A 691 31.23 2.43 37.05
C ALA A 691 31.62 3.21 38.31
N VAL A 692 32.39 2.61 39.23
CA VAL A 692 32.86 3.28 40.44
C VAL A 692 33.98 4.26 40.11
N ALA A 693 34.96 3.84 39.31
CA ALA A 693 36.04 4.72 38.85
C ALA A 693 35.52 5.90 38.02
N GLU A 694 34.51 5.65 37.17
CA GLU A 694 33.83 6.67 36.35
C GLU A 694 32.78 7.48 37.14
N LYS A 695 32.64 7.25 38.47
CA LYS A 695 31.70 7.95 39.37
C LYS A 695 30.24 7.91 38.93
N LEU A 696 29.81 6.85 38.25
CA LEU A 696 28.44 6.65 37.81
C LEU A 696 27.55 6.29 39.01
N GLN A 697 26.53 7.11 39.27
CA GLN A 697 25.55 6.84 40.32
C GLN A 697 24.51 5.80 39.86
N PRO A 698 23.85 5.05 40.76
CA PRO A 698 22.75 4.17 40.38
C PRO A 698 21.67 4.94 39.60
N GLY A 699 21.27 4.43 38.43
CA GLY A 699 20.36 5.14 37.53
C GLY A 699 20.38 4.63 36.09
N VAL A 700 19.56 5.26 35.24
CA VAL A 700 19.47 4.98 33.81
C VAL A 700 20.36 5.94 33.04
N TYR A 701 21.15 5.40 32.12
CA TYR A 701 22.03 6.13 31.22
C TYR A 701 21.77 5.74 29.77
N ILE A 702 22.11 6.65 28.86
CA ILE A 702 22.16 6.39 27.42
C ILE A 702 23.63 6.39 27.00
N LEU A 703 24.12 5.26 26.53
CA LEU A 703 25.41 5.14 25.87
C LEU A 703 25.23 5.46 24.39
N LYS A 704 26.10 6.32 23.88
CA LYS A 704 26.27 6.62 22.48
C LYS A 704 27.70 6.28 22.08
N VAL A 705 27.88 5.51 21.02
CA VAL A 705 29.18 5.14 20.47
C VAL A 705 29.23 5.61 19.02
N SER A 706 30.10 6.58 18.72
CA SER A 706 30.12 7.32 17.46
C SER A 706 31.47 7.20 16.77
N GLY A 707 31.48 6.68 15.55
CA GLY A 707 32.62 6.67 14.62
C GLY A 707 32.11 6.96 13.21
N ARG A 708 32.52 6.17 12.21
CA ARG A 708 31.91 6.10 10.88
C ARG A 708 30.45 5.60 10.92
N LYS A 709 30.08 4.92 12.00
CA LYS A 709 28.71 4.50 12.34
C LYS A 709 28.37 4.97 13.75
N GLU A 710 27.08 5.09 14.05
CA GLU A 710 26.59 5.54 15.34
C GLU A 710 25.65 4.50 15.95
N PHE A 711 25.84 4.18 17.23
CA PHE A 711 24.99 3.25 17.98
C PHE A 711 24.57 3.87 19.33
N VAL A 712 23.34 3.56 19.76
CA VAL A 712 22.76 4.06 21.01
C VAL A 712 22.20 2.91 21.85
N LYS A 713 22.55 2.84 23.14
CA LYS A 713 22.08 1.82 24.07
C LYS A 713 21.68 2.36 25.43
N LYS A 714 20.57 1.85 25.97
CA LYS A 714 20.18 2.07 27.37
C LYS A 714 21.05 1.22 28.30
N ILE A 715 21.60 1.83 29.34
CA ILE A 715 22.37 1.19 30.41
C ILE A 715 21.69 1.48 31.74
N VAL A 716 21.60 0.49 32.61
CA VAL A 716 21.12 0.64 33.98
C VAL A 716 22.28 0.36 34.92
N VAL A 717 22.68 1.32 35.74
CA VAL A 717 23.65 1.12 36.83
C VAL A 717 22.87 0.85 38.10
N SER A 718 23.11 -0.30 38.73
CA SER A 718 22.53 -0.69 40.02
C SER A 718 23.59 -0.66 41.12
N LYS A 719 23.14 -0.60 42.38
CA LYS A 719 24.02 -0.73 43.56
C LYS A 719 24.76 -2.06 43.58
#